data_AF-A0A812G1P5-F1
#
_entry.id   AF-A0A812G1P5-F1
#
_cell.length_a   1.000
_cell.length_b   1.000
_cell.length_c   1.000
_cell.angle_alpha   90.00
_cell.angle_beta   90.00
_cell.angle_gamma   90.00
#
_symmetry.space_group_name_H-M   'P 1'
#
loop_
_entity.id
_entity.type
_entity.pdbx_description
1 polymer ?
#
loop_
_entity_poly.entity_id
_entity_poly.type
_entity_poly.pdbx_seq_one_letter_code
_entity_poly.pdbx_strand_id
1 'polypeptide(L)'
;MPQRRRVVLASKNDLKVKEFSRSLANYDIECVRDPEAALSDEKIWETLHVRGEDFWHKAVFREEMCVFRAPRAGLEGFLAGVRDYEPEAEQLGADGRSLPDGEAIILFSRLDIFELPKDEASRMRENKFHQQANALHTTPGATGSSYSHPQPPAAPSCPPELVRTTYTNAVEAYVDSARRAAGQDEVFGWDDVVVLTSTGKTYQEMLRLGLKFSPRDFNVNRWLIEHVHYRQRKATNFINEESKKFSQTISFAGPDSAGAFVAKNEFFNNAVAKSSGLSDVFVAVANNGAFFRSAQSRREVNYWLPGLNAGIPFVSKKDPIHEITFTAHDFGHFLIPDLVFTGNTSTNARRTYIIYRMMSEATTMVFADMLFVETLRLAGYSYDWAKRKIHPLFEATGLKPFGGSRPGFFAEVRKLLEANVEYCLLGSTAKYQALIEAARGQPLGGSCEVLEEFKAKYMPFFVEDYRWTSANYHNMAKRAEEYRRWWALAAPVVAAGGLDTMKEGVGLETVDQHMAAIGVCDATEVPPKELIQRIFDRVFDTRIKPIFEVQEQYQMAPEHIRLKNAFIRYLVGQMIIFARYDFLEESHRYAAKLTQFVRQNAESFTEEKVEAARGLYAQFLRILMQKSLITPDDYEVYQQICPLFDPVYVFYDEKKDFYAQLAEVQKEILGGC
;
A
#
# COMPACT_ATOMS: atom_id res chain seq x y z
N MET A 1 -13.19 13.91 -9.21
CA MET A 1 -12.70 12.52 -9.16
C MET A 1 -11.26 12.48 -9.64
N PRO A 2 -10.38 11.69 -9.01
CA PRO A 2 -9.04 11.44 -9.55
C PRO A 2 -9.18 10.71 -10.90
N GLN A 3 -8.67 11.28 -11.98
CA GLN A 3 -8.75 10.64 -13.29
C GLN A 3 -7.88 9.39 -13.34
N ARG A 4 -8.43 8.31 -13.90
CA ARG A 4 -7.66 7.11 -14.21
C ARG A 4 -6.58 7.45 -15.22
N ARG A 5 -5.35 7.02 -14.92
CA ARG A 5 -4.22 7.15 -15.84
C ARG A 5 -4.32 6.03 -16.86
N ARG A 6 -4.23 6.37 -18.14
CA ARG A 6 -4.25 5.38 -19.22
C ARG A 6 -2.98 5.42 -20.04
N VAL A 7 -2.52 4.25 -20.47
CA VAL A 7 -1.54 4.06 -21.52
C VAL A 7 -2.22 3.35 -22.67
N VAL A 8 -1.92 3.77 -23.89
CA VAL A 8 -2.47 3.14 -25.09
C VAL A 8 -1.42 2.23 -25.72
N LEU A 9 -1.71 0.95 -25.85
CA LEU A 9 -0.86 0.00 -26.55
C LEU A 9 -1.25 -0.04 -28.04
N ALA A 10 -0.35 0.47 -28.88
CA ALA A 10 -0.44 0.43 -30.33
C ALA A 10 -0.11 -0.96 -30.86
N SER A 11 -1.02 -1.92 -30.63
CA SER A 11 -0.84 -3.32 -31.03
C SER A 11 -2.11 -3.95 -31.58
N LYS A 12 -1.94 -4.83 -32.57
CA LYS A 12 -3.02 -5.69 -33.07
C LYS A 12 -3.25 -6.93 -32.19
N ASN A 13 -2.36 -7.24 -31.24
CA ASN A 13 -2.43 -8.46 -30.44
C ASN A 13 -3.02 -8.19 -29.04
N ASP A 14 -4.20 -8.74 -28.76
CA ASP A 14 -4.90 -8.58 -27.48
C ASP A 14 -4.17 -9.21 -26.29
N LEU A 15 -3.35 -10.25 -26.51
CA LEU A 15 -2.61 -10.90 -25.42
C LEU A 15 -1.50 -10.00 -24.86
N LYS A 16 -0.91 -9.12 -25.69
CA LYS A 16 0.08 -8.13 -25.22
C LYS A 16 -0.52 -7.16 -24.19
N VAL A 17 -1.81 -6.80 -24.34
CA VAL A 17 -2.50 -5.90 -23.40
C VAL A 17 -2.50 -6.49 -21.99
N LYS A 18 -2.79 -7.79 -21.86
CA LYS A 18 -2.81 -8.48 -20.56
C LYS A 18 -1.46 -8.44 -19.86
N GLU A 19 -0.37 -8.66 -20.61
CA GLU A 19 0.98 -8.63 -20.07
C GLU A 19 1.39 -7.22 -19.60
N PHE A 20 1.17 -6.19 -20.44
CA PHE A 20 1.46 -4.81 -20.07
C PHE A 20 0.59 -4.34 -18.89
N SER A 21 -0.68 -4.75 -18.87
CA SER A 21 -1.62 -4.40 -17.79
C SER A 21 -1.12 -4.87 -16.43
N ARG A 22 -0.43 -6.01 -16.35
CA ARG A 22 0.09 -6.54 -15.09
C ARG A 22 1.08 -5.58 -14.41
N SER A 23 2.07 -5.06 -15.15
CA SER A 23 3.03 -4.09 -14.57
C SER A 23 2.38 -2.72 -14.32
N LEU A 24 1.50 -2.27 -15.22
CA LEU A 24 0.84 -0.97 -15.11
C LEU A 24 -0.22 -0.92 -13.99
N ALA A 25 -0.90 -2.03 -13.71
CA ALA A 25 -1.91 -2.14 -12.65
C ALA A 25 -1.32 -1.93 -11.25
N ASN A 26 -0.05 -2.28 -11.03
CA ASN A 26 0.66 -1.98 -9.78
C ASN A 26 0.78 -0.47 -9.48
N TYR A 27 0.48 0.36 -10.48
CA TYR A 27 0.48 1.82 -10.39
C TYR A 27 -0.91 2.40 -10.63
N ASP A 28 -1.98 1.61 -10.69
CA ASP A 28 -3.32 2.08 -11.08
C ASP A 28 -3.26 2.88 -12.40
N ILE A 29 -2.57 2.27 -13.38
CA ILE A 29 -2.52 2.73 -14.77
C ILE A 29 -3.22 1.66 -15.61
N GLU A 30 -4.26 2.06 -16.30
CA GLU A 30 -5.02 1.19 -17.21
C GLU A 30 -4.30 1.12 -18.56
N CYS A 31 -4.14 -0.08 -19.11
CA CYS A 31 -3.63 -0.30 -20.45
C CYS A 31 -4.80 -0.55 -21.38
N VAL A 32 -4.99 0.33 -22.38
CA VAL A 32 -6.04 0.19 -23.39
C VAL A 32 -5.40 -0.10 -24.74
N ARG A 33 -6.08 -0.86 -25.59
CA ARG A 33 -5.59 -1.20 -26.93
C ARG A 33 -6.13 -0.21 -27.95
N ASP A 34 -5.25 0.26 -28.82
CA ASP A 34 -5.64 0.99 -30.02
C ASP A 34 -4.76 0.56 -31.20
N PRO A 35 -5.26 -0.31 -32.09
CA PRO A 35 -4.47 -0.74 -33.24
C PRO A 35 -4.27 0.38 -34.29
N GLU A 36 -5.12 1.41 -34.31
CA GLU A 36 -5.03 2.52 -35.27
C GLU A 36 -3.95 3.53 -34.87
N ALA A 37 -3.66 3.65 -33.58
CA ALA A 37 -2.54 4.45 -33.07
C ALA A 37 -1.17 3.99 -33.61
N ALA A 38 -1.07 2.78 -34.18
CA ALA A 38 0.16 2.29 -34.81
C ALA A 38 0.42 2.87 -36.22
N LEU A 39 -0.56 3.55 -36.83
CA LEU A 39 -0.52 3.87 -38.27
C LEU A 39 0.32 5.11 -38.61
N SER A 40 0.35 6.14 -37.77
CA SER A 40 1.11 7.37 -38.01
C SER A 40 1.32 8.19 -36.73
N ASP A 41 2.28 9.12 -36.75
CA ASP A 41 2.50 10.08 -35.66
C ASP A 41 1.29 11.00 -35.44
N GLU A 42 0.54 11.31 -36.51
CA GLU A 42 -0.73 12.05 -36.43
C GLU A 42 -1.78 11.28 -35.61
N LYS A 43 -1.92 9.96 -35.82
CA LYS A 43 -2.82 9.12 -35.01
C LYS A 43 -2.37 8.99 -33.57
N ILE A 44 -1.06 8.91 -33.32
CA ILE A 44 -0.52 8.95 -31.95
C ILE A 44 -0.85 10.29 -31.28
N TRP A 45 -0.68 11.40 -32.00
CA TRP A 45 -0.99 12.74 -31.52
C TRP A 45 -2.48 12.87 -31.17
N GLU A 46 -3.37 12.49 -32.09
CA GLU A 46 -4.84 12.46 -31.87
C GLU A 46 -5.18 11.64 -30.62
N THR A 47 -4.61 10.43 -30.52
CA THR A 47 -4.84 9.53 -29.38
C THR A 47 -4.46 10.18 -28.06
N LEU A 48 -3.28 10.81 -27.97
CA LEU A 48 -2.83 11.49 -26.74
C LEU A 48 -3.71 12.70 -26.37
N HIS A 49 -4.39 13.30 -27.35
CA HIS A 49 -5.32 14.41 -27.15
C HIS A 49 -6.72 13.98 -26.69
N VAL A 50 -7.08 12.71 -26.85
CA VAL A 50 -8.35 12.17 -26.35
C VAL A 50 -8.39 12.30 -24.82
N ARG A 51 -9.47 12.93 -24.33
CA ARG A 51 -9.78 13.07 -22.91
C ARG A 51 -11.22 12.64 -22.69
N GLY A 52 -11.42 11.69 -21.76
CA GLY A 52 -12.73 11.45 -21.18
C GLY A 52 -12.92 12.27 -19.91
N GLU A 53 -14.15 12.29 -19.41
CA GLU A 53 -14.47 12.89 -18.11
C GLU A 53 -13.57 12.29 -17.00
N ASP A 54 -13.33 10.99 -17.06
CA ASP A 54 -12.66 10.23 -16.00
C ASP A 54 -11.25 9.71 -16.33
N PHE A 55 -10.70 10.00 -17.51
CA PHE A 55 -9.39 9.49 -17.89
C PHE A 55 -8.54 10.46 -18.70
N TRP A 56 -7.24 10.20 -18.70
CA TRP A 56 -6.28 10.89 -19.53
C TRP A 56 -5.21 9.90 -20.05
N HIS A 57 -4.99 9.90 -21.36
CA HIS A 57 -3.88 9.17 -21.97
C HIS A 57 -2.56 9.85 -21.60
N LYS A 58 -1.64 9.07 -21.02
CA LYS A 58 -0.31 9.50 -20.59
C LYS A 58 0.73 9.26 -21.69
N ALA A 59 0.65 8.12 -22.37
CA ALA A 59 1.60 7.71 -23.40
C ALA A 59 0.95 6.71 -24.38
N VAL A 60 1.52 6.62 -25.59
CA VAL A 60 1.26 5.55 -26.56
C VAL A 60 2.49 4.66 -26.67
N PHE A 61 2.31 3.35 -26.55
CA PHE A 61 3.36 2.34 -26.55
C PHE A 61 3.32 1.55 -27.86
N ARG A 62 4.45 1.46 -28.55
CA ARG A 62 4.65 0.59 -29.71
C ARG A 62 5.74 -0.42 -29.39
N GLU A 63 5.38 -1.69 -29.35
CA GLU A 63 6.29 -2.78 -28.97
C GLU A 63 6.54 -3.75 -30.12
N GLU A 64 7.81 -4.12 -30.25
CA GLU A 64 8.32 -5.14 -31.14
C GLU A 64 9.10 -6.18 -30.32
N MET A 65 8.86 -7.46 -30.58
CA MET A 65 9.59 -8.56 -29.98
C MET A 65 10.13 -9.45 -31.08
N CYS A 66 11.42 -9.72 -31.02
CA CYS A 66 12.16 -10.49 -32.01
C CYS A 66 12.90 -11.63 -31.32
N VAL A 67 13.09 -12.73 -32.05
CA VAL A 67 13.93 -13.85 -31.63
C VAL A 67 15.13 -13.88 -32.57
N PHE A 68 16.32 -13.93 -32.00
CA PHE A 68 17.57 -13.99 -32.73
C PHE A 68 18.32 -15.26 -32.39
N ARG A 69 19.13 -15.74 -33.33
CA ARG A 69 20.12 -16.77 -33.01
C ARG A 69 21.16 -16.19 -32.07
N ALA A 70 21.48 -16.87 -30.98
CA ALA A 70 22.52 -16.41 -30.07
C ALA A 70 23.90 -16.49 -30.75
N PRO A 71 24.71 -15.41 -30.71
CA PRO A 71 26.07 -15.48 -31.23
C PRO A 71 26.92 -16.36 -30.30
N ARG A 72 28.10 -16.79 -30.77
CA ARG A 72 29.02 -17.61 -29.95
C ARG A 72 29.43 -16.95 -28.63
N ALA A 73 29.45 -15.62 -28.60
CA ALA A 73 29.76 -14.82 -27.42
C ALA A 73 28.53 -14.58 -26.51
N GLY A 74 27.42 -15.28 -26.75
CA GLY A 74 26.20 -15.22 -25.94
C GLY A 74 25.53 -13.85 -25.96
N LEU A 75 24.83 -13.53 -24.87
CA LEU A 75 24.13 -12.26 -24.71
C LEU A 75 25.05 -11.03 -24.80
N GLU A 76 26.25 -11.10 -24.24
CA GLU A 76 27.20 -9.98 -24.27
C GLU A 76 27.64 -9.66 -25.70
N GLY A 77 27.97 -10.69 -26.48
CA GLY A 77 28.29 -10.53 -27.90
C GLY A 77 27.12 -9.99 -28.72
N PHE A 78 25.90 -10.42 -28.41
CA PHE A 78 24.70 -9.89 -29.05
C PHE A 78 24.53 -8.40 -28.76
N LEU A 79 24.57 -8.01 -27.49
CA LEU A 79 24.38 -6.62 -27.06
C LEU A 79 25.47 -5.69 -27.60
N ALA A 80 26.72 -6.17 -27.73
CA ALA A 80 27.81 -5.42 -28.36
C ALA A 80 27.57 -5.14 -29.86
N GLY A 81 26.77 -5.98 -30.53
CA GLY A 81 26.39 -5.84 -31.93
C GLY A 81 25.08 -5.07 -32.18
N VAL A 82 24.37 -4.64 -31.13
CA VAL A 82 23.15 -3.81 -31.29
C VAL A 82 23.57 -2.35 -31.48
N ARG A 83 23.47 -1.84 -32.72
CA ARG A 83 23.71 -0.41 -33.04
C ARG A 83 22.39 0.30 -33.27
N ASP A 84 22.21 1.49 -32.70
CA ASP A 84 21.01 2.31 -32.89
C ASP A 84 19.67 1.55 -32.68
N TYR A 85 19.68 0.58 -31.76
CA TYR A 85 18.54 -0.30 -31.44
C TYR A 85 18.13 -1.28 -32.55
N GLU A 86 19.00 -1.51 -33.54
CA GLU A 86 18.85 -2.51 -34.60
C GLU A 86 19.91 -3.61 -34.45
N PRO A 87 19.52 -4.87 -34.19
CA PRO A 87 20.46 -5.97 -34.10
C PRO A 87 21.00 -6.37 -35.48
N GLU A 88 22.32 -6.53 -35.60
CA GLU A 88 22.96 -7.08 -36.80
C GLU A 88 22.77 -8.62 -36.95
N ALA A 89 22.15 -9.27 -35.95
CA ALA A 89 22.00 -10.72 -35.88
C ALA A 89 20.86 -11.27 -36.76
N GLU A 90 20.99 -12.52 -37.18
CA GLU A 90 19.95 -13.23 -37.95
C GLU A 90 18.68 -13.39 -37.11
N GLN A 91 17.63 -12.66 -37.51
CA GLN A 91 16.29 -12.78 -36.93
C GLN A 91 15.67 -14.10 -37.36
N LEU A 92 15.27 -14.88 -36.38
CA LEU A 92 14.53 -16.12 -36.58
C LEU A 92 13.05 -15.74 -36.74
N GLY A 93 12.45 -16.09 -37.89
CA GLY A 93 11.16 -15.58 -38.37
C GLY A 93 10.01 -15.57 -37.35
N ALA A 94 9.10 -14.60 -37.50
CA ALA A 94 7.98 -14.36 -36.58
C ALA A 94 6.91 -15.47 -36.55
N ASP A 95 6.88 -16.35 -37.56
CA ASP A 95 5.88 -17.42 -37.71
C ASP A 95 6.23 -18.70 -36.94
N GLY A 96 7.46 -18.78 -36.42
CA GLY A 96 7.88 -19.69 -35.37
C GLY A 96 7.70 -21.18 -35.59
N ARG A 97 7.75 -21.62 -36.85
CA ARG A 97 7.71 -23.03 -37.20
C ARG A 97 9.13 -23.47 -37.54
N SER A 98 9.68 -24.30 -36.65
CA SER A 98 11.00 -24.98 -36.66
C SER A 98 12.23 -24.15 -36.28
N LEU A 99 12.35 -23.79 -35.00
CA LEU A 99 13.68 -23.64 -34.42
C LEU A 99 14.28 -25.02 -34.10
N PRO A 100 15.58 -25.26 -34.36
CA PRO A 100 16.23 -26.50 -33.97
C PRO A 100 16.15 -26.71 -32.45
N ASP A 101 15.96 -27.96 -32.04
CA ASP A 101 16.02 -28.33 -30.64
C ASP A 101 17.44 -28.09 -30.09
N GLY A 102 17.54 -27.52 -28.88
CA GLY A 102 18.80 -27.10 -28.27
C GLY A 102 19.41 -25.81 -28.84
N GLU A 103 18.77 -25.14 -29.82
CA GLU A 103 19.29 -23.89 -30.38
C GLU A 103 19.32 -22.80 -29.31
N ALA A 104 20.49 -22.18 -29.12
CA ALA A 104 20.65 -21.01 -28.27
C ALA A 104 20.09 -19.77 -28.99
N ILE A 105 19.22 -19.04 -28.30
CA ILE A 105 18.51 -17.89 -28.85
C ILE A 105 18.61 -16.68 -27.93
N ILE A 106 18.40 -15.50 -28.50
CA ILE A 106 18.20 -14.25 -27.78
C ILE A 106 16.80 -13.76 -28.04
N LEU A 107 16.04 -13.57 -26.95
CA LEU A 107 14.77 -12.86 -26.99
C LEU A 107 15.05 -11.38 -26.82
N PHE A 108 14.67 -10.57 -27.80
CA PHE A 108 14.89 -9.13 -27.80
C PHE A 108 13.54 -8.41 -27.86
N SER A 109 13.37 -7.37 -27.05
CA SER A 109 12.22 -6.48 -27.11
C SER A 109 12.66 -5.03 -27.27
N ARG A 110 11.98 -4.33 -28.17
CA ARG A 110 12.05 -2.88 -28.36
C ARG A 110 10.69 -2.28 -28.03
N LEU A 111 10.69 -1.25 -27.20
CA LEU A 111 9.52 -0.48 -26.82
C LEU A 111 9.76 0.99 -27.14
N ASP A 112 9.04 1.51 -28.13
CA ASP A 112 8.97 2.94 -28.40
C ASP A 112 7.77 3.53 -27.65
N ILE A 113 8.04 4.61 -26.92
CA ILE A 113 7.03 5.33 -26.14
C ILE A 113 6.92 6.75 -26.67
N PHE A 114 5.68 7.16 -26.92
CA PHE A 114 5.35 8.49 -27.42
C PHE A 114 4.56 9.25 -26.36
N GLU A 115 5.03 10.45 -26.04
CA GLU A 115 4.42 11.37 -25.09
C GLU A 115 4.25 12.77 -25.69
N LEU A 116 3.33 13.55 -25.10
CA LEU A 116 3.22 14.96 -25.42
C LEU A 116 4.40 15.76 -24.83
N PRO A 117 4.89 16.79 -25.52
CA PRO A 117 5.80 17.77 -24.95
C PRO A 117 5.30 18.32 -23.60
N LYS A 118 6.22 18.64 -22.68
CA LYS A 118 5.89 19.03 -21.29
C LYS A 118 5.02 20.29 -21.22
N ASP A 119 5.27 21.24 -22.09
CA ASP A 119 4.50 22.47 -22.28
C ASP A 119 3.08 22.17 -22.77
N GLU A 120 2.93 21.32 -23.78
CA GLU A 120 1.62 20.89 -24.27
C GLU A 120 0.82 20.14 -23.20
N ALA A 121 1.45 19.17 -22.52
CA ALA A 121 0.85 18.43 -21.42
C ALA A 121 0.45 19.34 -20.25
N SER A 122 1.15 20.46 -20.04
CA SER A 122 0.83 21.43 -18.99
C SER A 122 -0.34 22.32 -19.42
N ARG A 123 -0.33 22.82 -20.67
CA ARG A 123 -1.44 23.58 -21.27
C ARG A 123 -2.75 22.81 -21.24
N MET A 124 -2.72 21.52 -21.60
CA MET A 124 -3.91 20.67 -21.53
C MET A 124 -4.46 20.53 -20.11
N ARG A 125 -3.59 20.48 -19.09
CA ARG A 125 -4.01 20.40 -17.68
C ARG A 125 -4.67 21.70 -17.21
N GLU A 126 -4.13 22.84 -17.61
CA GLU A 126 -4.68 24.17 -17.30
C GLU A 126 -6.05 24.39 -17.96
N ASN A 127 -6.17 24.10 -19.26
CA ASN A 127 -7.44 24.23 -19.99
C ASN A 127 -8.56 23.41 -19.33
N LYS A 128 -8.24 22.22 -18.81
CA LYS A 128 -9.21 21.39 -18.09
C LYS A 128 -9.57 21.95 -16.72
N PHE A 129 -8.60 22.48 -15.97
CA PHE A 129 -8.88 23.15 -14.70
C PHE A 129 -9.87 24.31 -14.91
N HIS A 130 -9.69 25.08 -16.00
CA HIS A 130 -10.62 26.13 -16.40
C HIS A 130 -12.00 25.58 -16.77
N GLN A 131 -12.10 24.50 -17.55
CA GLN A 131 -13.39 23.87 -17.88
C GLN A 131 -14.12 23.36 -16.63
N GLN A 132 -13.42 22.74 -15.69
CA GLN A 132 -14.01 22.25 -14.44
C GLN A 132 -14.44 23.39 -13.52
N ALA A 133 -13.66 24.46 -13.42
CA ALA A 133 -14.04 25.66 -12.68
C ALA A 133 -15.30 26.31 -13.29
N ASN A 134 -15.36 26.43 -14.63
CA ASN A 134 -16.52 26.99 -15.32
C ASN A 134 -17.79 26.15 -15.12
N ALA A 135 -17.68 24.81 -15.16
CA ALA A 135 -18.81 23.91 -14.91
C ALA A 135 -19.37 24.01 -13.48
N LEU A 136 -18.53 24.31 -12.49
CA LEU A 136 -18.94 24.55 -11.09
C LEU A 136 -19.63 25.90 -10.90
N HIS A 137 -19.38 26.87 -11.78
CA HIS A 137 -19.98 28.20 -11.73
C HIS A 137 -21.29 28.33 -12.54
N THR A 138 -21.57 27.39 -13.45
CA THR A 138 -22.84 27.28 -14.15
C THR A 138 -23.89 26.53 -13.31
N THR A 139 -24.23 27.05 -12.13
CA THR A 139 -25.40 26.60 -11.36
C THR A 139 -26.63 27.36 -11.84
N PRO A 140 -27.76 26.71 -12.18
CA PRO A 140 -28.98 27.40 -12.61
C PRO A 140 -29.54 28.24 -11.45
N GLY A 141 -29.31 29.56 -11.46
CA GLY A 141 -29.88 30.49 -10.47
C GLY A 141 -29.00 31.68 -10.07
N ALA A 142 -27.71 31.71 -10.41
CA ALA A 142 -26.84 32.85 -10.10
C ALA A 142 -26.96 33.95 -11.18
N THR A 143 -27.94 34.82 -11.06
CA THR A 143 -28.04 36.03 -11.89
C THR A 143 -27.05 37.10 -11.39
N GLY A 144 -26.04 37.41 -12.21
CA GLY A 144 -25.39 38.72 -12.19
C GLY A 144 -23.98 38.79 -11.59
N SER A 145 -22.98 38.28 -12.33
CA SER A 145 -21.64 38.87 -12.38
C SER A 145 -20.89 38.34 -13.61
N SER A 146 -20.67 39.19 -14.60
CA SER A 146 -19.95 38.84 -15.83
C SER A 146 -18.44 38.87 -15.58
N TYR A 147 -17.90 37.83 -14.93
CA TYR A 147 -16.46 37.58 -14.99
C TYR A 147 -16.13 37.00 -16.36
N SER A 148 -15.53 37.81 -17.23
CA SER A 148 -14.97 37.35 -18.49
C SER A 148 -13.73 36.51 -18.19
N HIS A 149 -13.88 35.18 -18.13
CA HIS A 149 -12.72 34.30 -18.09
C HIS A 149 -11.95 34.47 -19.41
N PRO A 150 -10.60 34.58 -19.36
CA PRO A 150 -9.79 34.61 -20.57
C PRO A 150 -10.09 33.35 -21.40
N GLN A 151 -10.33 33.53 -22.70
CA GLN A 151 -10.52 32.40 -23.60
C GLN A 151 -9.29 31.48 -23.55
N PRO A 152 -9.48 30.16 -23.54
CA PRO A 152 -8.36 29.24 -23.62
C PRO A 152 -7.54 29.53 -24.88
N PRO A 153 -6.20 29.41 -24.82
CA PRO A 153 -5.34 29.64 -25.98
C PRO A 153 -5.75 28.74 -27.14
N ALA A 154 -5.75 29.31 -28.35
CA ALA A 154 -6.09 28.57 -29.57
C ALA A 154 -5.17 27.36 -29.75
N ALA A 155 -5.74 26.25 -30.25
CA ALA A 155 -4.97 25.07 -30.60
C ALA A 155 -3.91 25.43 -31.68
N PRO A 156 -2.69 24.86 -31.60
CA PRO A 156 -1.62 25.15 -32.53
C PRO A 156 -2.02 24.61 -33.91
N SER A 157 -1.64 25.35 -34.96
CA SER A 157 -1.99 25.03 -36.34
C SER A 157 -1.21 23.84 -36.94
N CYS A 158 -0.25 23.28 -36.20
CA CYS A 158 0.55 22.12 -36.59
C CYS A 158 0.76 21.23 -35.36
N PRO A 159 0.68 19.90 -35.47
CA PRO A 159 0.99 19.02 -34.35
C PRO A 159 2.45 19.21 -33.92
N PRO A 160 2.73 19.55 -32.65
CA PRO A 160 4.06 19.48 -32.07
C PRO A 160 4.75 18.15 -32.33
N GLU A 161 6.08 18.19 -32.40
CA GLU A 161 6.91 16.99 -32.45
C GLU A 161 6.68 16.16 -31.16
N LEU A 162 6.29 14.89 -31.33
CA LEU A 162 6.11 13.96 -30.23
C LEU A 162 7.44 13.68 -29.53
N VAL A 163 7.42 13.58 -28.21
CA VAL A 163 8.58 13.07 -27.48
C VAL A 163 8.60 11.55 -27.64
N ARG A 164 9.59 11.04 -28.36
CA ARG A 164 9.83 9.59 -28.50
C ARG A 164 10.97 9.16 -27.58
N THR A 165 10.73 8.11 -26.80
CA THR A 165 11.77 7.43 -26.00
C THR A 165 11.77 5.94 -26.33
N THR A 166 12.95 5.36 -26.57
CA THR A 166 13.10 3.95 -26.95
C THR A 166 13.78 3.18 -25.83
N TYR A 167 13.18 2.06 -25.45
CA TYR A 167 13.73 1.10 -24.49
C TYR A 167 13.99 -0.23 -25.18
N THR A 168 15.12 -0.86 -24.86
CA THR A 168 15.43 -2.21 -25.32
C THR A 168 15.93 -3.10 -24.21
N ASN A 169 15.60 -4.39 -24.31
CA ASN A 169 16.09 -5.41 -23.40
C ASN A 169 16.21 -6.76 -24.14
N ALA A 170 17.16 -7.57 -23.70
CA ALA A 170 17.43 -8.87 -24.28
C ALA A 170 17.65 -9.91 -23.18
N VAL A 171 17.23 -11.15 -23.43
CA VAL A 171 17.42 -12.28 -22.52
C VAL A 171 17.89 -13.50 -23.33
N GLU A 172 18.85 -14.23 -22.77
CA GLU A 172 19.35 -15.48 -23.33
C GLU A 172 18.48 -16.66 -22.92
N ALA A 173 18.20 -17.52 -23.90
CA ALA A 173 17.39 -18.70 -23.73
C ALA A 173 17.82 -19.79 -24.73
N TYR A 174 17.19 -20.95 -24.67
CA TYR A 174 17.32 -21.98 -25.68
C TYR A 174 15.97 -22.64 -25.95
N VAL A 175 15.87 -23.35 -27.08
CA VAL A 175 14.66 -24.08 -27.46
C VAL A 175 14.74 -25.51 -26.96
N ASP A 176 13.71 -25.97 -26.25
CA ASP A 176 13.50 -27.36 -25.83
C ASP A 176 12.13 -27.82 -26.34
N SER A 177 12.13 -28.47 -27.50
CA SER A 177 10.92 -28.95 -28.16
C SER A 177 10.25 -30.10 -27.41
N ALA A 178 10.97 -30.78 -26.51
CA ALA A 178 10.40 -31.86 -25.70
C ALA A 178 9.42 -31.32 -24.63
N ARG A 179 9.50 -30.03 -24.30
CA ARG A 179 8.57 -29.36 -23.35
C ARG A 179 7.29 -28.84 -23.99
N ARG A 180 7.16 -28.95 -25.30
CA ARG A 180 5.99 -28.48 -26.05
C ARG A 180 4.71 -29.05 -25.46
N ALA A 181 3.78 -28.18 -25.08
CA ALA A 181 2.51 -28.59 -24.51
C ALA A 181 1.57 -29.06 -25.64
N ALA A 182 1.17 -30.33 -25.61
CA ALA A 182 0.17 -30.83 -26.55
C ALA A 182 -1.22 -30.26 -26.23
N GLY A 183 -1.80 -29.49 -27.15
CA GLY A 183 -3.21 -29.11 -27.11
C GLY A 183 -3.63 -28.15 -26.00
N GLN A 184 -2.75 -27.27 -25.52
CA GLN A 184 -3.11 -26.22 -24.57
C GLN A 184 -3.42 -24.91 -25.30
N ASP A 185 -4.69 -24.51 -25.35
CA ASP A 185 -5.17 -23.24 -25.93
C ASP A 185 -4.59 -21.99 -25.24
N GLU A 186 -3.89 -22.15 -24.10
CA GLU A 186 -3.36 -21.07 -23.27
C GLU A 186 -1.87 -20.75 -23.49
N VAL A 187 -1.16 -21.50 -24.35
CA VAL A 187 0.27 -21.23 -24.61
C VAL A 187 0.41 -20.11 -25.63
N PHE A 188 1.13 -19.05 -25.27
CA PHE A 188 1.42 -17.94 -26.17
C PHE A 188 2.75 -18.11 -26.89
N GLY A 189 2.70 -18.21 -28.23
CA GLY A 189 3.89 -18.24 -29.08
C GLY A 189 4.80 -19.42 -28.76
N TRP A 190 5.93 -19.12 -28.13
CA TRP A 190 6.98 -20.09 -27.80
C TRP A 190 7.13 -20.34 -26.29
N ASP A 191 6.19 -19.86 -25.49
CA ASP A 191 6.31 -19.86 -24.03
C ASP A 191 6.53 -21.25 -23.43
N ASP A 192 6.07 -22.32 -24.10
CA ASP A 192 6.18 -23.71 -23.66
C ASP A 192 7.49 -24.41 -24.08
N VAL A 193 8.26 -23.83 -25.00
CA VAL A 193 9.51 -24.42 -25.51
C VAL A 193 10.73 -23.54 -25.29
N VAL A 194 10.56 -22.24 -25.04
CA VAL A 194 11.69 -21.34 -24.76
C VAL A 194 12.06 -21.42 -23.30
N VAL A 195 13.21 -22.03 -23.03
CA VAL A 195 13.76 -22.23 -21.70
C VAL A 195 14.77 -21.13 -21.37
N LEU A 196 14.52 -20.39 -20.29
CA LEU A 196 15.44 -19.38 -19.81
C LEU A 196 16.69 -20.05 -19.22
N THR A 197 17.86 -19.70 -19.73
CA THR A 197 19.14 -20.25 -19.26
C THR A 197 19.35 -20.00 -17.76
N SER A 198 18.85 -18.88 -17.25
CA SER A 198 19.00 -18.47 -15.85
C SER A 198 18.22 -19.32 -14.83
N THR A 199 17.15 -19.98 -15.26
CA THR A 199 16.22 -20.72 -14.37
C THR A 199 16.02 -22.17 -14.76
N GLY A 200 16.36 -22.55 -16.00
CA GLY A 200 16.06 -23.88 -16.56
C GLY A 200 14.56 -24.15 -16.73
N LYS A 201 13.73 -23.09 -16.71
CA LYS A 201 12.28 -23.14 -16.87
C LYS A 201 11.84 -22.43 -18.14
N THR A 202 10.77 -22.93 -18.73
CA THR A 202 10.04 -22.29 -19.82
C THR A 202 9.25 -21.09 -19.32
N TYR A 203 8.89 -20.15 -20.21
CA TYR A 203 7.99 -19.07 -19.80
C TYR A 203 6.62 -19.56 -19.35
N GLN A 204 6.13 -20.69 -19.87
CA GLN A 204 4.87 -21.27 -19.46
C GLN A 204 4.95 -21.83 -18.03
N GLU A 205 6.06 -22.48 -17.68
CA GLU A 205 6.32 -22.87 -16.28
C GLU A 205 6.44 -21.65 -15.37
N MET A 206 7.15 -20.61 -15.81
CA MET A 206 7.25 -19.35 -15.06
C MET A 206 5.88 -18.67 -14.90
N LEU A 207 5.01 -18.73 -15.91
CA LEU A 207 3.66 -18.16 -15.87
C LEU A 207 2.79 -18.88 -14.85
N ARG A 208 2.83 -20.21 -14.81
CA ARG A 208 2.13 -21.03 -13.81
C ARG A 208 2.59 -20.75 -12.38
N LEU A 209 3.83 -20.32 -12.21
CA LEU A 209 4.37 -19.86 -10.92
C LEU A 209 4.02 -18.40 -10.60
N GLY A 210 3.42 -17.65 -11.54
CA GLY A 210 3.18 -16.21 -11.39
C GLY A 210 4.45 -15.35 -11.53
N LEU A 211 5.52 -15.91 -12.09
CA LEU A 211 6.87 -15.32 -12.15
C LEU A 211 7.36 -15.05 -13.58
N LYS A 212 6.49 -15.14 -14.59
CA LYS A 212 6.88 -14.85 -15.99
C LYS A 212 7.21 -13.37 -16.16
N PHE A 213 8.48 -13.04 -16.34
CA PHE A 213 8.93 -11.71 -16.78
C PHE A 213 9.71 -11.84 -18.09
N SER A 214 9.22 -11.17 -19.11
CA SER A 214 9.78 -11.15 -20.47
C SER A 214 10.54 -9.85 -20.72
N PRO A 215 11.40 -9.75 -21.76
CA PRO A 215 12.15 -8.52 -22.05
C PRO A 215 11.28 -7.26 -22.17
N ARG A 216 10.02 -7.38 -22.62
CA ARG A 216 9.07 -6.25 -22.64
C ARG A 216 8.69 -5.75 -21.26
N ASP A 217 8.55 -6.64 -20.26
CA ASP A 217 8.28 -6.23 -18.88
C ASP A 217 9.44 -5.34 -18.39
N PHE A 218 10.69 -5.70 -18.69
CA PHE A 218 11.86 -4.87 -18.33
C PHE A 218 11.80 -3.48 -18.95
N ASN A 219 11.41 -3.37 -20.22
CA ASN A 219 11.27 -2.08 -20.90
C ASN A 219 10.18 -1.20 -20.24
N VAL A 220 9.00 -1.77 -19.96
CA VAL A 220 7.92 -1.04 -19.28
C VAL A 220 8.35 -0.58 -17.89
N ASN A 221 9.05 -1.43 -17.14
CA ASN A 221 9.48 -1.12 -15.78
C ASN A 221 10.55 -0.01 -15.74
N ARG A 222 11.45 0.06 -16.74
CA ARG A 222 12.36 1.22 -16.87
C ARG A 222 11.59 2.52 -17.10
N TRP A 223 10.58 2.50 -17.97
CA TRP A 223 9.72 3.67 -18.17
C TRP A 223 8.96 4.06 -16.89
N LEU A 224 8.46 3.09 -16.11
CA LEU A 224 7.80 3.34 -14.83
C LEU A 224 8.72 4.08 -13.84
N ILE A 225 9.97 3.64 -13.71
CA ILE A 225 10.99 4.28 -12.86
C ILE A 225 11.21 5.73 -13.31
N GLU A 226 11.40 5.96 -14.61
CA GLU A 226 11.77 7.28 -15.13
C GLU A 226 10.60 8.28 -15.18
N HIS A 227 9.38 7.81 -15.46
CA HIS A 227 8.24 8.67 -15.81
C HIS A 227 7.07 8.59 -14.83
N VAL A 228 7.00 7.57 -13.98
CA VAL A 228 5.88 7.35 -13.04
C VAL A 228 6.26 7.55 -11.59
N HIS A 229 7.50 7.21 -11.18
CA HIS A 229 7.98 7.51 -9.84
C HIS A 229 7.96 9.02 -9.56
N TYR A 230 7.76 9.37 -8.29
CA TYR A 230 7.81 10.74 -7.84
C TYR A 230 9.24 11.28 -7.95
N ARG A 231 9.38 12.47 -8.53
CA ARG A 231 10.67 13.16 -8.62
C ARG A 231 11.25 13.50 -7.24
N GLN A 232 10.38 13.74 -6.28
CA GLN A 232 10.71 13.95 -4.87
C GLN A 232 9.89 12.99 -4.04
N ARG A 233 10.51 12.41 -3.02
CA ARG A 233 9.82 11.52 -2.09
C ARG A 233 8.70 12.27 -1.38
N LYS A 234 7.68 11.53 -0.97
CA LYS A 234 6.59 12.07 -0.16
C LYS A 234 7.11 12.50 1.21
N ALA A 235 6.74 13.69 1.62
CA ALA A 235 7.12 14.32 2.88
C ALA A 235 5.91 15.04 3.48
N THR A 236 6.00 15.38 4.76
CA THR A 236 5.03 16.27 5.42
C THR A 236 5.36 17.73 5.12
N ASN A 237 4.35 18.60 5.11
CA ASN A 237 4.57 20.01 4.84
C ASN A 237 5.02 20.79 6.09
N PHE A 238 4.48 20.43 7.27
CA PHE A 238 4.54 21.27 8.46
C PHE A 238 5.08 20.57 9.70
N ILE A 239 4.79 19.28 9.88
CA ILE A 239 4.97 18.64 11.20
C ILE A 239 6.31 17.92 11.38
N ASN A 240 7.04 17.66 10.29
CA ASN A 240 8.35 17.01 10.29
C ASN A 240 9.23 17.54 9.15
N GLU A 241 10.07 18.55 9.43
CA GLU A 241 11.01 19.09 8.44
C GLU A 241 12.07 18.08 7.99
N GLU A 242 12.47 17.15 8.86
CA GLU A 242 13.45 16.12 8.51
C GLU A 242 12.92 15.18 7.42
N SER A 243 11.60 14.99 7.32
CA SER A 243 10.98 14.17 6.26
C SER A 243 11.38 14.60 4.84
N LYS A 244 11.73 15.88 4.63
CA LYS A 244 12.16 16.43 3.33
C LYS A 244 13.60 16.04 2.97
N LYS A 245 14.38 15.56 3.94
CA LYS A 245 15.80 15.20 3.79
C LYS A 245 16.02 13.69 3.63
N PHE A 246 14.96 12.88 3.69
CA PHE A 246 15.06 11.43 3.57
C PHE A 246 15.65 11.05 2.20
N SER A 247 16.79 10.36 2.22
CA SER A 247 17.46 9.86 1.01
C SER A 247 16.82 8.58 0.47
N GLN A 248 16.11 7.85 1.32
CA GLN A 248 15.48 6.56 1.05
C GLN A 248 14.07 6.48 1.61
N THR A 249 13.29 5.52 1.11
CA THR A 249 11.88 5.37 1.50
C THR A 249 11.71 5.02 2.96
N ILE A 250 12.55 4.12 3.48
CA ILE A 250 12.58 3.79 4.90
C ILE A 250 13.98 4.10 5.41
N SER A 251 14.05 5.07 6.33
CA SER A 251 15.27 5.43 7.06
C SER A 251 15.13 5.01 8.50
N PHE A 252 16.20 4.44 9.04
CA PHE A 252 16.33 4.10 10.46
C PHE A 252 17.30 5.01 11.20
N ALA A 253 17.77 6.08 10.55
CA ALA A 253 18.68 7.02 11.18
C ALA A 253 18.02 7.67 12.41
N GLY A 254 18.80 7.89 13.46
CA GLY A 254 18.30 8.47 14.72
C GLY A 254 17.39 9.71 14.55
N PRO A 255 17.81 10.74 13.79
CA PRO A 255 17.00 11.95 13.52
C PRO A 255 15.67 11.67 12.80
N ASP A 256 15.63 10.61 12.01
CA ASP A 256 14.50 10.20 11.17
C ASP A 256 13.54 9.25 11.89
N SER A 257 13.88 8.81 13.10
CA SER A 257 13.14 7.77 13.83
C SER A 257 11.79 8.28 14.36
N ALA A 258 10.82 7.37 14.46
CA ALA A 258 9.53 7.67 15.10
C ALA A 258 9.71 8.13 16.56
N GLY A 259 10.69 7.57 17.28
CA GLY A 259 11.02 7.99 18.64
C GLY A 259 11.51 9.44 18.72
N ALA A 260 12.38 9.86 17.81
CA ALA A 260 12.86 11.25 17.75
C ALA A 260 11.72 12.21 17.40
N PHE A 261 10.84 11.84 16.47
CA PHE A 261 9.65 12.60 16.14
C PHE A 261 8.72 12.74 17.35
N VAL A 262 8.34 11.62 17.98
CA VAL A 262 7.46 11.62 19.15
C VAL A 262 8.06 12.42 20.31
N ALA A 263 9.37 12.37 20.55
CA ALA A 263 9.98 13.13 21.64
C ALA A 263 9.98 14.65 21.42
N LYS A 264 10.04 15.10 20.16
CA LYS A 264 10.18 16.52 19.80
C LYS A 264 8.86 17.18 19.40
N ASN A 265 7.86 16.42 18.98
CA ASN A 265 6.63 16.97 18.42
C ASN A 265 5.74 17.62 19.51
N GLU A 266 5.54 18.94 19.42
CA GLU A 266 4.80 19.71 20.43
C GLU A 266 3.32 19.33 20.52
N PHE A 267 2.71 18.90 19.41
CA PHE A 267 1.29 18.53 19.39
C PHE A 267 1.06 17.25 20.20
N PHE A 268 1.91 16.23 20.01
CA PHE A 268 1.86 14.97 20.80
C PHE A 268 2.19 15.17 22.28
N ASN A 269 2.95 16.23 22.58
CA ASN A 269 3.50 16.51 23.91
C ASN A 269 2.89 17.73 24.60
N ASN A 270 1.73 18.20 24.14
CA ASN A 270 1.03 19.31 24.76
C ASN A 270 0.65 18.96 26.22
N ALA A 271 0.43 19.99 27.05
CA ALA A 271 0.20 19.81 28.49
C ALA A 271 -1.01 18.90 28.81
N VAL A 272 -2.06 18.95 28.00
CA VAL A 272 -3.28 18.15 28.17
C VAL A 272 -3.02 16.69 27.81
N ALA A 273 -2.33 16.43 26.70
CA ALA A 273 -1.94 15.07 26.29
C ALA A 273 -1.02 14.41 27.33
N LYS A 274 -0.05 15.14 27.89
CA LYS A 274 0.86 14.61 28.92
C LYS A 274 0.19 14.33 30.26
N SER A 275 -0.67 15.23 30.73
CA SER A 275 -1.35 15.06 32.02
C SER A 275 -2.39 13.93 31.99
N SER A 276 -3.06 13.74 30.85
CA SER A 276 -4.04 12.66 30.65
C SER A 276 -3.41 11.29 30.37
N GLY A 277 -2.13 11.23 29.99
CA GLY A 277 -1.46 10.01 29.55
C GLY A 277 -1.68 9.66 28.08
N LEU A 278 -2.36 10.52 27.30
CA LEU A 278 -2.51 10.28 25.86
C LEU A 278 -1.15 10.33 25.12
N SER A 279 -0.19 11.13 25.61
CA SER A 279 1.19 11.12 25.08
C SER A 279 1.85 9.74 25.16
N ASP A 280 1.49 8.96 26.19
CA ASP A 280 2.07 7.65 26.47
C ASP A 280 1.72 6.63 25.37
N VAL A 281 0.60 6.83 24.67
CA VAL A 281 0.22 6.04 23.49
C VAL A 281 1.29 6.16 22.40
N PHE A 282 1.72 7.38 22.07
CA PHE A 282 2.72 7.62 21.04
C PHE A 282 4.10 7.11 21.45
N VAL A 283 4.45 7.22 22.73
CA VAL A 283 5.69 6.65 23.28
C VAL A 283 5.67 5.12 23.19
N ALA A 284 4.57 4.48 23.59
CA ALA A 284 4.41 3.03 23.49
C ALA A 284 4.54 2.56 22.03
N VAL A 285 3.90 3.25 21.08
CA VAL A 285 4.01 2.95 19.66
C VAL A 285 5.46 3.09 19.15
N ALA A 286 6.15 4.16 19.52
CA ALA A 286 7.57 4.35 19.15
C ALA A 286 8.47 3.24 19.73
N ASN A 287 8.22 2.82 20.98
CA ASN A 287 8.96 1.73 21.62
C ASN A 287 8.74 0.38 20.92
N ASN A 288 7.53 0.13 20.41
CA ASN A 288 7.19 -1.10 19.69
C ASN A 288 7.73 -1.15 18.26
N GLY A 289 8.48 -0.15 17.81
CA GLY A 289 9.16 -0.17 16.51
C GLY A 289 8.37 0.47 15.36
N ALA A 290 7.58 1.51 15.61
CA ALA A 290 7.08 2.34 14.52
C ALA A 290 8.25 3.00 13.76
N PHE A 291 8.10 3.15 12.44
CA PHE A 291 9.04 3.84 11.56
C PHE A 291 8.28 4.59 10.47
N PHE A 292 8.91 5.59 9.86
CA PHE A 292 8.30 6.38 8.80
C PHE A 292 8.59 5.85 7.40
N ARG A 293 7.72 6.23 6.45
CA ARG A 293 7.86 5.93 5.04
C ARG A 293 7.74 7.19 4.17
N SER A 294 8.84 7.55 3.51
CA SER A 294 8.95 8.62 2.52
C SER A 294 8.96 8.06 1.10
N ALA A 295 7.80 7.67 0.59
CA ALA A 295 7.69 6.91 -0.65
C ALA A 295 8.18 7.66 -1.91
N GLN A 296 8.88 6.95 -2.81
CA GLN A 296 9.24 7.37 -4.17
C GLN A 296 8.22 6.97 -5.21
N SER A 297 7.44 5.93 -4.96
CA SER A 297 6.56 5.34 -5.95
C SER A 297 5.14 5.20 -5.40
N ARG A 298 4.16 5.05 -6.31
CA ARG A 298 2.79 4.72 -5.88
C ARG A 298 2.72 3.34 -5.22
N ARG A 299 3.56 2.39 -5.62
CA ARG A 299 3.69 1.08 -4.98
C ARG A 299 4.10 1.20 -3.52
N GLU A 300 5.11 2.01 -3.23
CA GLU A 300 5.54 2.28 -1.86
C GLU A 300 4.50 3.06 -1.06
N VAL A 301 3.82 4.06 -1.65
CA VAL A 301 2.77 4.84 -0.96
C VAL A 301 1.64 3.94 -0.50
N ASN A 302 1.13 3.08 -1.39
CA ASN A 302 -0.03 2.24 -1.11
C ASN A 302 0.31 0.96 -0.36
N TYR A 303 1.58 0.82 0.04
CA TYR A 303 2.00 -0.32 0.80
C TYR A 303 1.55 -0.23 2.25
N TRP A 304 0.27 -0.42 2.52
CA TRP A 304 -0.14 -0.80 3.87
C TRP A 304 -0.12 -2.33 3.93
N LEU A 305 0.60 -2.87 4.91
CA LEU A 305 0.68 -4.31 5.13
C LEU A 305 -0.13 -4.68 6.37
N PRO A 306 -1.36 -5.17 6.16
CA PRO A 306 -2.13 -5.89 7.13
C PRO A 306 -1.36 -7.06 7.75
N GLY A 307 -0.87 -6.85 8.95
CA GLY A 307 -0.17 -7.82 9.79
C GLY A 307 1.10 -7.26 10.44
N LEU A 308 1.70 -6.21 9.87
CA LEU A 308 2.98 -5.66 10.35
C LEU A 308 2.98 -4.14 10.48
N ASN A 309 1.98 -3.47 9.88
CA ASN A 309 1.90 -2.01 9.78
C ASN A 309 3.22 -1.46 9.20
N ALA A 310 3.38 -1.59 7.87
CA ALA A 310 4.65 -1.41 7.16
C ALA A 310 5.13 0.06 7.02
N GLY A 311 5.23 0.77 8.13
CA GLY A 311 5.69 2.14 8.24
C GLY A 311 4.56 3.16 8.11
N ILE A 312 4.69 4.26 8.85
CA ILE A 312 3.78 5.41 8.85
C ILE A 312 4.10 6.26 7.62
N PRO A 313 3.18 6.38 6.64
CA PRO A 313 3.44 7.17 5.45
C PRO A 313 3.49 8.67 5.78
N PHE A 314 4.40 9.39 5.14
CA PHE A 314 4.30 10.85 5.12
C PHE A 314 3.21 11.29 4.14
N VAL A 315 2.12 11.81 4.70
CA VAL A 315 0.98 12.32 3.94
C VAL A 315 0.85 13.81 4.20
N SER A 316 1.15 14.63 3.19
CA SER A 316 1.00 16.07 3.31
C SER A 316 -0.47 16.49 3.36
N LYS A 317 -0.78 17.48 4.21
CA LYS A 317 -2.11 18.11 4.30
C LYS A 317 -2.02 19.62 4.07
N LYS A 318 -3.18 20.29 4.11
CA LYS A 318 -3.30 21.74 3.86
C LYS A 318 -2.91 22.59 5.07
N ASP A 319 -2.89 22.01 6.26
CA ASP A 319 -2.60 22.68 7.52
C ASP A 319 -1.96 21.71 8.53
N PRO A 320 -1.20 22.22 9.52
CA PRO A 320 -0.47 21.38 10.48
C PRO A 320 -1.38 20.54 11.37
N ILE A 321 -2.57 21.04 11.76
CA ILE A 321 -3.49 20.32 12.64
C ILE A 321 -4.08 19.11 11.92
N HIS A 322 -4.45 19.25 10.65
CA HIS A 322 -4.87 18.13 9.81
C HIS A 322 -3.74 17.13 9.58
N GLU A 323 -2.54 17.63 9.29
CA GLU A 323 -1.38 16.76 9.07
C GLU A 323 -1.06 15.92 10.32
N ILE A 324 -0.99 16.56 11.50
CA ILE A 324 -0.69 15.85 12.75
C ILE A 324 -1.83 14.94 13.21
N THR A 325 -3.09 15.30 12.98
CA THR A 325 -4.23 14.41 13.29
C THR A 325 -4.16 13.16 12.41
N PHE A 326 -3.85 13.32 11.13
CA PHE A 326 -3.68 12.18 10.21
C PHE A 326 -2.48 11.30 10.61
N THR A 327 -1.37 11.91 11.03
CA THR A 327 -0.24 11.14 11.57
C THR A 327 -0.59 10.46 12.90
N ALA A 328 -1.34 11.10 13.79
CA ALA A 328 -1.82 10.47 15.03
C ALA A 328 -2.71 9.26 14.75
N HIS A 329 -3.56 9.33 13.71
CA HIS A 329 -4.34 8.20 13.21
C HIS A 329 -3.42 7.05 12.80
N ASP A 330 -2.44 7.29 11.93
CA ASP A 330 -1.52 6.24 11.51
C ASP A 330 -0.70 5.64 12.68
N PHE A 331 -0.33 6.45 13.68
CA PHE A 331 0.26 5.95 14.94
C PHE A 331 -0.70 5.03 15.71
N GLY A 332 -2.00 5.34 15.74
CA GLY A 332 -3.02 4.50 16.36
C GLY A 332 -3.08 3.09 15.79
N HIS A 333 -2.82 2.91 14.49
CA HIS A 333 -2.75 1.56 13.93
C HIS A 333 -1.56 0.74 14.44
N PHE A 334 -0.48 1.37 14.91
CA PHE A 334 0.62 0.64 15.54
C PHE A 334 0.36 0.31 17.01
N LEU A 335 -0.61 0.98 17.65
CA LEU A 335 -1.10 0.61 18.97
C LEU A 335 -1.82 -0.75 18.92
N ILE A 336 -2.60 -0.96 17.86
CA ILE A 336 -3.33 -2.20 17.56
C ILE A 336 -2.85 -2.69 16.20
N PRO A 337 -1.61 -3.23 16.14
CA PRO A 337 -1.06 -3.72 14.90
C PRO A 337 -1.92 -4.87 14.40
N ASP A 338 -2.11 -4.89 13.09
CA ASP A 338 -2.92 -5.89 12.40
C ASP A 338 -2.40 -7.31 12.71
N LEU A 339 -3.29 -8.30 12.78
CA LEU A 339 -2.90 -9.68 13.06
C LEU A 339 -2.09 -10.27 11.89
N VAL A 340 -1.03 -11.00 12.20
CA VAL A 340 -0.21 -11.71 11.21
C VAL A 340 -0.97 -12.92 10.67
N PHE A 341 -1.24 -12.92 9.37
CA PHE A 341 -1.83 -14.07 8.68
C PHE A 341 -0.78 -15.14 8.41
N THR A 342 -1.00 -16.33 8.95
CA THR A 342 -0.07 -17.48 8.91
C THR A 342 -0.45 -18.53 7.87
N GLY A 343 -1.49 -18.28 7.07
CA GLY A 343 -2.05 -19.24 6.11
C GLY A 343 -3.27 -20.03 6.60
N ASN A 344 -3.82 -19.72 7.78
CA ASN A 344 -5.10 -20.27 8.23
C ASN A 344 -6.27 -19.63 7.47
N THR A 345 -6.98 -20.42 6.67
CA THR A 345 -8.09 -19.98 5.81
C THR A 345 -9.48 -20.32 6.35
N SER A 346 -9.58 -20.73 7.63
CA SER A 346 -10.88 -21.04 8.24
C SER A 346 -11.81 -19.83 8.28
N THR A 347 -13.12 -20.08 8.34
CA THR A 347 -14.13 -19.02 8.45
C THR A 347 -13.89 -18.14 9.70
N ASN A 348 -13.49 -18.75 10.82
CA ASN A 348 -13.19 -18.00 12.04
C ASN A 348 -11.89 -17.21 11.95
N ALA A 349 -10.86 -17.73 11.29
CA ALA A 349 -9.64 -16.98 11.02
C ALA A 349 -9.94 -15.74 10.17
N ARG A 350 -10.73 -15.91 9.11
CA ARG A 350 -11.20 -14.79 8.27
C ARG A 350 -11.98 -13.76 9.06
N ARG A 351 -13.00 -14.19 9.81
CA ARG A 351 -13.84 -13.29 10.63
C ARG A 351 -13.00 -12.54 11.66
N THR A 352 -12.15 -13.26 12.40
CA THR A 352 -11.28 -12.67 13.44
C THR A 352 -10.37 -11.61 12.85
N TYR A 353 -9.71 -11.93 11.73
CA TYR A 353 -8.82 -10.99 11.05
C TYR A 353 -9.54 -9.71 10.61
N ILE A 354 -10.70 -9.84 9.95
CA ILE A 354 -11.46 -8.68 9.45
C ILE A 354 -11.99 -7.85 10.62
N ILE A 355 -12.58 -8.48 11.65
CA ILE A 355 -13.08 -7.79 12.83
C ILE A 355 -11.96 -7.05 13.54
N TYR A 356 -10.81 -7.69 13.74
CA TYR A 356 -9.66 -7.08 14.40
C TYR A 356 -9.13 -5.87 13.61
N ARG A 357 -9.03 -5.95 12.28
CA ARG A 357 -8.59 -4.81 11.45
C ARG A 357 -9.55 -3.63 11.55
N MET A 358 -10.85 -3.89 11.51
CA MET A 358 -11.88 -2.86 11.67
C MET A 358 -11.90 -2.31 13.11
N MET A 359 -11.55 -3.13 14.11
CA MET A 359 -11.34 -2.69 15.50
C MET A 359 -10.18 -1.70 15.59
N SER A 360 -9.09 -1.93 14.85
CA SER A 360 -7.96 -0.99 14.74
C SER A 360 -8.43 0.35 14.16
N GLU A 361 -9.20 0.38 13.07
CA GLU A 361 -9.80 1.63 12.53
C GLU A 361 -10.70 2.34 13.54
N ALA A 362 -11.65 1.61 14.14
CA ALA A 362 -12.59 2.18 15.10
C ALA A 362 -11.87 2.79 16.32
N THR A 363 -10.82 2.11 16.80
CA THR A 363 -10.06 2.57 17.96
C THR A 363 -9.20 3.77 17.62
N THR A 364 -8.52 3.72 16.47
CA THR A 364 -7.68 4.81 15.99
C THR A 364 -8.47 6.11 15.82
N MET A 365 -9.69 6.04 15.26
CA MET A 365 -10.54 7.23 15.11
C MET A 365 -10.91 7.88 16.45
N VAL A 366 -11.16 7.07 17.49
CA VAL A 366 -11.42 7.61 18.84
C VAL A 366 -10.16 8.28 19.39
N PHE A 367 -8.99 7.63 19.27
CA PHE A 367 -7.75 8.21 19.77
C PHE A 367 -7.32 9.47 19.02
N ALA A 368 -7.33 9.45 17.69
CA ALA A 368 -6.81 10.52 16.86
C ALA A 368 -7.84 11.64 16.63
N ASP A 369 -9.04 11.30 16.14
CA ASP A 369 -10.01 12.31 15.69
C ASP A 369 -10.93 12.82 16.80
N MET A 370 -11.02 12.13 17.94
CA MET A 370 -11.77 12.59 19.11
C MET A 370 -10.84 13.06 20.23
N LEU A 371 -10.10 12.14 20.85
CA LEU A 371 -9.33 12.42 22.07
C LEU A 371 -8.14 13.34 21.81
N PHE A 372 -7.31 13.03 20.81
CA PHE A 372 -6.13 13.83 20.48
C PHE A 372 -6.52 15.22 19.98
N VAL A 373 -7.48 15.31 19.06
CA VAL A 373 -8.09 16.57 18.63
C VAL A 373 -8.56 17.40 19.83
N GLU A 374 -9.23 16.78 20.81
CA GLU A 374 -9.68 17.47 22.02
C GLU A 374 -8.50 17.98 22.86
N THR A 375 -7.38 17.26 22.95
CA THR A 375 -6.18 17.78 23.62
C THR A 375 -5.63 19.03 22.93
N LEU A 376 -5.70 19.10 21.60
CA LEU A 376 -5.27 20.28 20.85
C LEU A 376 -6.21 21.47 21.12
N ARG A 377 -7.52 21.24 21.12
CA ARG A 377 -8.51 22.26 21.45
C ARG A 377 -8.31 22.82 22.85
N LEU A 378 -8.15 21.94 23.85
CA LEU A 378 -7.95 22.32 25.25
C LEU A 378 -6.58 22.98 25.49
N ALA A 379 -5.57 22.65 24.69
CA ALA A 379 -4.26 23.30 24.72
C ALA A 379 -4.23 24.68 24.03
N GLY A 380 -5.36 25.14 23.46
CA GLY A 380 -5.50 26.48 22.90
C GLY A 380 -5.08 26.62 21.43
N TYR A 381 -4.90 25.51 20.69
CA TYR A 381 -4.63 25.59 19.26
C TYR A 381 -5.87 26.10 18.50
N SER A 382 -5.66 26.95 17.49
CA SER A 382 -6.73 27.49 16.65
C SER A 382 -6.99 26.57 15.45
N TYR A 383 -8.21 26.04 15.36
CA TYR A 383 -8.68 25.21 14.26
C TYR A 383 -10.20 25.26 14.14
N ASP A 384 -10.72 24.99 12.95
CA ASP A 384 -12.16 24.82 12.71
C ASP A 384 -12.57 23.36 12.98
N TRP A 385 -12.86 23.08 14.25
CA TRP A 385 -13.18 21.73 14.74
C TRP A 385 -14.43 21.12 14.10
N ALA A 386 -15.37 21.96 13.64
CA ALA A 386 -16.60 21.52 12.98
C ALA A 386 -16.34 20.81 11.63
N LYS A 387 -15.16 21.01 11.01
CA LYS A 387 -14.74 20.27 9.81
C LYS A 387 -14.47 18.78 10.09
N ARG A 388 -14.15 18.42 11.34
CA ARG A 388 -13.98 17.04 11.79
C ARG A 388 -15.30 16.55 12.34
N LYS A 389 -16.23 16.13 11.46
CA LYS A 389 -17.61 15.75 11.82
C LYS A 389 -17.76 14.76 13.00
N ILE A 390 -16.70 14.04 13.34
CA ILE A 390 -16.63 13.15 14.51
C ILE A 390 -16.40 13.87 15.86
N HIS A 391 -15.76 15.04 15.87
CA HIS A 391 -15.54 15.82 17.10
C HIS A 391 -16.84 16.42 17.66
N PRO A 392 -17.75 17.02 16.86
CA PRO A 392 -19.09 17.40 17.34
C PRO A 392 -19.91 16.22 17.89
N LEU A 393 -19.76 15.02 17.30
CA LEU A 393 -20.38 13.81 17.84
C LEU A 393 -19.81 13.48 19.23
N PHE A 394 -18.48 13.53 19.39
CA PHE A 394 -17.82 13.33 20.68
C PHE A 394 -18.33 14.35 21.73
N GLU A 395 -18.38 15.64 21.41
CA GLU A 395 -18.91 16.66 22.34
C GLU A 395 -20.36 16.36 22.75
N ALA A 396 -21.20 15.92 21.81
CA ALA A 396 -22.59 15.59 22.07
C ALA A 396 -22.79 14.40 23.02
N THR A 397 -21.79 13.52 23.17
CA THR A 397 -21.84 12.41 24.15
C THR A 397 -21.78 12.89 25.60
N GLY A 398 -21.36 14.14 25.84
CA GLY A 398 -21.20 14.71 27.17
C GLY A 398 -20.07 14.10 28.01
N LEU A 399 -19.30 13.15 27.47
CA LEU A 399 -18.12 12.58 28.13
C LEU A 399 -17.05 13.67 28.29
N LYS A 400 -16.38 13.69 29.44
CA LYS A 400 -15.33 14.65 29.80
C LYS A 400 -14.07 13.91 30.28
N PRO A 401 -13.41 13.13 29.40
CA PRO A 401 -12.32 12.25 29.82
C PRO A 401 -11.16 13.03 30.45
N PHE A 402 -10.96 14.29 30.04
CA PHE A 402 -9.90 15.17 30.54
C PHE A 402 -10.25 15.96 31.81
N GLY A 403 -11.47 15.81 32.35
CA GLY A 403 -11.96 16.59 33.49
C GLY A 403 -11.83 15.90 34.87
N GLY A 404 -11.29 14.68 34.91
CA GLY A 404 -11.28 13.82 36.12
C GLY A 404 -9.94 13.17 36.42
N SER A 405 -9.95 12.17 37.31
CA SER A 405 -8.77 11.34 37.60
C SER A 405 -8.45 10.40 36.43
N ARG A 406 -7.22 9.87 36.34
CA ARG A 406 -6.83 8.86 35.33
C ARG A 406 -7.80 7.66 35.25
N PRO A 407 -8.29 7.08 36.38
CA PRO A 407 -9.34 6.06 36.33
C PRO A 407 -10.66 6.54 35.68
N GLY A 408 -11.05 7.80 35.93
CA GLY A 408 -12.21 8.43 35.31
C GLY A 408 -12.04 8.62 33.80
N PHE A 409 -10.87 9.12 33.38
CA PHE A 409 -10.48 9.17 31.96
C PHE A 409 -10.65 7.80 31.30
N PHE A 410 -10.09 6.76 31.92
CA PHE A 410 -10.08 5.41 31.36
C PHE A 410 -11.50 4.81 31.22
N ALA A 411 -12.36 5.02 32.22
CA ALA A 411 -13.74 4.54 32.18
C ALA A 411 -14.56 5.22 31.06
N GLU A 412 -14.36 6.51 30.84
CA GLU A 412 -15.05 7.25 29.77
C GLU A 412 -14.52 6.90 28.38
N VAL A 413 -13.20 6.73 28.24
CA VAL A 413 -12.59 6.27 26.98
C VAL A 413 -13.10 4.88 26.58
N ARG A 414 -13.27 3.96 27.54
CA ARG A 414 -13.88 2.65 27.25
C ARG A 414 -15.28 2.77 26.66
N LYS A 415 -16.15 3.61 27.25
CA LYS A 415 -17.52 3.82 26.75
C LYS A 415 -17.52 4.39 25.33
N LEU A 416 -16.62 5.34 25.05
CA LEU A 416 -16.50 5.96 23.74
C LEU A 416 -16.01 4.95 22.68
N LEU A 417 -15.00 4.15 23.02
CA LEU A 417 -14.50 3.06 22.17
C LEU A 417 -15.61 2.05 21.88
N GLU A 418 -16.33 1.59 22.91
CA GLU A 418 -17.43 0.66 22.75
C GLU A 418 -18.55 1.19 21.83
N ALA A 419 -18.87 2.48 21.92
CA ALA A 419 -19.85 3.10 21.05
C ALA A 419 -19.38 3.17 19.60
N ASN A 420 -18.11 3.56 19.37
CA ASN A 420 -17.56 3.61 18.01
C ASN A 420 -17.42 2.21 17.40
N VAL A 421 -16.95 1.24 18.18
CA VAL A 421 -16.83 -0.17 17.78
C VAL A 421 -18.19 -0.73 17.38
N GLU A 422 -19.24 -0.48 18.15
CA GLU A 422 -20.59 -0.92 17.79
C GLU A 422 -21.05 -0.31 16.46
N TYR A 423 -20.79 0.98 16.21
CA TYR A 423 -21.15 1.59 14.93
C TYR A 423 -20.30 1.03 13.77
N CYS A 424 -18.98 1.03 13.91
CA CYS A 424 -18.05 0.57 12.88
C CYS A 424 -18.26 -0.89 12.52
N LEU A 425 -18.57 -1.76 13.49
CA LEU A 425 -18.58 -3.22 13.30
C LEU A 425 -19.99 -3.83 13.23
N LEU A 426 -21.02 -3.13 13.69
CA LEU A 426 -22.42 -3.57 13.62
C LEU A 426 -23.37 -2.58 12.92
N GLY A 427 -22.88 -1.38 12.54
CA GLY A 427 -23.71 -0.33 11.94
C GLY A 427 -24.72 0.28 12.91
N SER A 428 -24.66 -0.09 14.19
CA SER A 428 -25.61 0.34 15.21
C SER A 428 -25.18 1.65 15.84
N THR A 429 -26.12 2.58 15.98
CA THR A 429 -25.92 3.86 16.68
C THR A 429 -26.42 3.84 18.11
N ALA A 430 -26.92 2.70 18.61
CA ALA A 430 -27.62 2.61 19.89
C ALA A 430 -26.77 3.10 21.06
N LYS A 431 -25.48 2.70 21.15
CA LYS A 431 -24.58 3.19 22.20
C LYS A 431 -24.32 4.71 22.11
N TYR A 432 -24.16 5.28 20.91
CA TYR A 432 -24.03 6.73 20.76
C TYR A 432 -25.30 7.47 21.19
N GLN A 433 -26.47 6.99 20.78
CA GLN A 433 -27.75 7.55 21.18
C GLN A 433 -27.90 7.55 22.69
N ALA A 434 -27.61 6.42 23.36
CA ALA A 434 -27.69 6.31 24.81
C ALA A 434 -26.76 7.31 25.53
N LEU A 435 -25.54 7.52 25.04
CA LEU A 435 -24.62 8.51 25.60
C LEU A 435 -25.16 9.94 25.45
N ILE A 436 -25.69 10.29 24.27
CA ILE A 436 -26.24 11.61 23.99
C ILE A 436 -27.51 11.87 24.82
N GLU A 437 -28.39 10.88 24.94
CA GLU A 437 -29.59 10.96 25.79
C GLU A 437 -29.24 11.19 27.25
N ALA A 438 -28.25 10.44 27.76
CA ALA A 438 -27.75 10.62 29.12
C ALA A 438 -27.17 12.04 29.33
N ALA A 439 -26.43 12.58 28.36
CA ALA A 439 -25.88 13.92 28.43
C ALA A 439 -26.97 15.03 28.39
N ARG A 440 -28.04 14.80 27.63
CA ARG A 440 -29.16 15.76 27.49
C ARG A 440 -30.19 15.66 28.61
N GLY A 441 -30.24 14.53 29.33
CA GLY A 441 -31.28 14.24 30.33
C GLY A 441 -32.67 13.99 29.73
N GLN A 442 -32.78 13.75 28.43
CA GLN A 442 -34.04 13.48 27.72
C GLN A 442 -33.83 12.52 26.54
N PRO A 443 -34.84 11.71 26.18
CA PRO A 443 -34.79 10.85 25.00
C PRO A 443 -34.63 11.67 23.70
N LEU A 444 -33.90 11.13 22.72
CA LEU A 444 -33.67 11.82 21.45
C LEU A 444 -34.91 11.86 20.55
N GLY A 445 -35.88 10.95 20.77
CA GLY A 445 -37.06 10.80 19.92
C GLY A 445 -36.76 10.36 18.47
N GLY A 446 -35.50 10.01 18.15
CA GLY A 446 -35.03 9.67 16.80
C GLY A 446 -33.51 9.82 16.65
N SER A 447 -33.02 9.90 15.41
CA SER A 447 -31.62 10.27 15.16
C SER A 447 -31.42 11.77 15.33
N CYS A 448 -30.23 12.18 15.76
CA CYS A 448 -29.87 13.60 15.91
C CYS A 448 -28.94 14.06 14.79
N GLU A 449 -28.95 15.36 14.49
CA GLU A 449 -28.20 15.96 13.39
C GLU A 449 -26.71 15.59 13.40
N VAL A 450 -26.03 15.72 14.54
CA VAL A 450 -24.60 15.40 14.69
C VAL A 450 -24.28 13.93 14.36
N LEU A 451 -25.21 13.01 14.64
CA LEU A 451 -25.04 11.59 14.34
C LEU A 451 -25.24 11.32 12.84
N GLU A 452 -26.21 11.99 12.19
CA GLU A 452 -26.40 11.88 10.75
C GLU A 452 -25.26 12.51 9.95
N GLU A 453 -24.71 13.63 10.42
CA GLU A 453 -23.51 14.23 9.81
C GLU A 453 -22.29 13.30 9.92
N PHE A 454 -22.10 12.67 11.08
CA PHE A 454 -21.07 11.66 11.28
C PHE A 454 -21.27 10.48 10.32
N LYS A 455 -22.47 9.89 10.25
CA LYS A 455 -22.78 8.78 9.34
C LYS A 455 -22.52 9.15 7.89
N ALA A 456 -23.02 10.31 7.46
CA ALA A 456 -22.84 10.80 6.10
C ALA A 456 -21.37 10.99 5.72
N LYS A 457 -20.51 11.33 6.68
CA LYS A 457 -19.07 11.50 6.45
C LYS A 457 -18.31 10.18 6.51
N TYR A 458 -18.57 9.33 7.50
CA TYR A 458 -17.69 8.19 7.84
C TYR A 458 -18.21 6.83 7.37
N MET A 459 -19.50 6.67 7.08
CA MET A 459 -20.02 5.41 6.52
C MET A 459 -19.30 4.98 5.22
N PRO A 460 -19.03 5.88 4.25
CA PRO A 460 -18.26 5.51 3.06
C PRO A 460 -16.87 4.95 3.36
N PHE A 461 -16.18 5.51 4.37
CA PHE A 461 -14.86 5.04 4.80
C PHE A 461 -14.92 3.61 5.33
N PHE A 462 -15.86 3.33 6.25
CA PHE A 462 -15.99 1.98 6.80
C PHE A 462 -16.38 0.95 5.74
N VAL A 463 -17.27 1.30 4.80
CA VAL A 463 -17.65 0.40 3.70
C VAL A 463 -16.44 0.02 2.85
N GLU A 464 -15.62 0.99 2.45
CA GLU A 464 -14.43 0.74 1.66
C GLU A 464 -13.33 0.02 2.46
N ASP A 465 -13.16 0.32 3.74
CA ASP A 465 -12.20 -0.38 4.61
C ASP A 465 -12.57 -1.85 4.79
N TYR A 466 -13.86 -2.18 4.89
CA TYR A 466 -14.35 -3.56 4.88
C TYR A 466 -14.03 -4.28 3.57
N ARG A 467 -14.33 -3.63 2.44
CA ARG A 467 -14.05 -4.18 1.10
C ARG A 467 -12.55 -4.40 0.90
N TRP A 468 -11.75 -3.40 1.25
CA TRP A 468 -10.29 -3.45 1.18
C TRP A 468 -9.72 -4.56 2.06
N THR A 469 -10.15 -4.66 3.31
CA THR A 469 -9.70 -5.70 4.25
C THR A 469 -10.08 -7.10 3.77
N SER A 470 -11.32 -7.26 3.28
CA SER A 470 -11.80 -8.54 2.73
C SER A 470 -11.01 -8.95 1.47
N ALA A 471 -10.75 -8.00 0.56
CA ALA A 471 -9.95 -8.23 -0.64
C ALA A 471 -8.51 -8.61 -0.30
N ASN A 472 -7.88 -7.93 0.66
CA ASN A 472 -6.55 -8.29 1.14
C ASN A 472 -6.52 -9.69 1.74
N TYR A 473 -7.46 -10.03 2.62
CA TYR A 473 -7.55 -11.38 3.18
C TYR A 473 -7.69 -12.43 2.07
N HIS A 474 -8.54 -12.19 1.08
CA HIS A 474 -8.71 -13.09 -0.06
C HIS A 474 -7.40 -13.26 -0.86
N ASN A 475 -6.64 -12.18 -1.07
CA ASN A 475 -5.33 -12.23 -1.73
C ASN A 475 -4.28 -13.02 -0.92
N MET A 476 -4.32 -12.96 0.40
CA MET A 476 -3.46 -13.77 1.27
C MET A 476 -3.90 -15.24 1.28
N ALA A 477 -5.21 -15.49 1.38
CA ALA A 477 -5.79 -16.84 1.41
C ALA A 477 -5.50 -17.63 0.13
N LYS A 478 -5.54 -16.98 -1.05
CA LYS A 478 -5.12 -17.57 -2.33
C LYS A 478 -3.68 -18.10 -2.32
N ARG A 479 -2.83 -17.55 -1.45
CA ARG A 479 -1.40 -17.88 -1.31
C ARG A 479 -1.08 -18.41 0.08
N ALA A 480 -2.03 -19.07 0.74
CA ALA A 480 -1.89 -19.55 2.12
C ALA A 480 -0.61 -20.39 2.36
N GLU A 481 -0.20 -21.20 1.40
CA GLU A 481 1.06 -21.97 1.45
C GLU A 481 2.31 -21.08 1.49
N GLU A 482 2.35 -20.01 0.68
CA GLU A 482 3.43 -19.01 0.68
C GLU A 482 3.51 -18.34 2.06
N TYR A 483 2.35 -17.98 2.65
CA TYR A 483 2.30 -17.36 3.98
C TYR A 483 2.71 -18.31 5.10
N ARG A 484 2.39 -19.60 5.01
CA ARG A 484 2.89 -20.63 5.95
C ARG A 484 4.41 -20.71 5.92
N ARG A 485 5.01 -20.77 4.72
CA ARG A 485 6.47 -20.78 4.56
C ARG A 485 7.09 -19.47 5.06
N TRP A 486 6.50 -18.33 4.70
CA TRP A 486 6.96 -17.02 5.15
C TRP A 486 6.97 -16.91 6.67
N TRP A 487 5.88 -17.29 7.34
CA TRP A 487 5.83 -17.21 8.79
C TRP A 487 6.84 -18.14 9.46
N ALA A 488 7.07 -19.34 8.91
CA ALA A 488 8.12 -20.24 9.40
C ALA A 488 9.53 -19.61 9.33
N LEU A 489 9.79 -18.76 8.34
CA LEU A 489 11.03 -18.00 8.21
C LEU A 489 11.07 -16.75 9.10
N ALA A 490 9.93 -16.07 9.27
CA ALA A 490 9.84 -14.79 9.96
C ALA A 490 9.69 -14.93 11.48
N ALA A 491 9.02 -15.97 11.99
CA ALA A 491 8.78 -16.16 13.42
C ALA A 491 10.08 -16.16 14.26
N PRO A 492 11.20 -16.79 13.83
CA PRO A 492 12.47 -16.68 14.54
C PRO A 492 13.05 -15.25 14.59
N VAL A 493 12.76 -14.41 13.59
CA VAL A 493 13.17 -13.01 13.53
C VAL A 493 12.32 -12.17 14.49
N VAL A 494 11.01 -12.42 14.56
CA VAL A 494 10.10 -11.83 15.56
C VAL A 494 10.55 -12.18 16.97
N ALA A 495 10.84 -13.45 17.24
CA ALA A 495 11.29 -13.92 18.54
C ALA A 495 12.59 -13.23 19.02
N ALA A 496 13.49 -12.87 18.09
CA ALA A 496 14.70 -12.11 18.41
C ALA A 496 14.43 -10.67 18.87
N GLY A 497 13.25 -10.12 18.56
CA GLY A 497 12.82 -8.80 19.00
C GLY A 497 12.42 -8.72 20.47
N GLY A 498 12.17 -9.85 21.12
CA GLY A 498 11.54 -9.93 22.44
C GLY A 498 10.06 -10.29 22.33
N LEU A 499 9.53 -11.01 23.33
CA LEU A 499 8.18 -11.55 23.35
C LEU A 499 7.10 -10.46 23.19
N ASP A 500 5.97 -10.87 22.58
CA ASP A 500 4.77 -10.13 22.10
C ASP A 500 4.03 -9.26 23.14
N THR A 501 4.75 -8.49 23.96
CA THR A 501 4.17 -7.51 24.87
C THR A 501 4.45 -6.11 24.37
N MET A 502 3.48 -5.20 24.56
CA MET A 502 3.58 -3.78 24.19
C MET A 502 4.71 -3.02 24.92
N LYS A 503 5.40 -3.67 25.87
CA LYS A 503 6.46 -3.08 26.69
C LYS A 503 7.86 -3.30 26.10
N GLU A 504 8.15 -4.49 25.57
CA GLU A 504 9.53 -4.88 25.23
C GLU A 504 9.69 -5.61 23.89
N GLY A 505 8.59 -5.88 23.18
CA GLY A 505 8.62 -6.63 21.91
C GLY A 505 8.28 -5.80 20.68
N VAL A 506 8.14 -6.48 19.55
CA VAL A 506 7.61 -5.89 18.31
C VAL A 506 6.09 -5.88 18.26
N GLY A 507 5.40 -6.34 19.31
CA GLY A 507 3.95 -6.24 19.45
C GLY A 507 3.11 -6.94 18.38
N LEU A 508 3.69 -7.80 17.55
CA LEU A 508 2.98 -8.57 16.53
C LEU A 508 2.25 -9.76 17.17
N GLU A 509 1.13 -10.17 16.61
CA GLU A 509 0.36 -11.33 17.07
C GLU A 509 -0.25 -12.02 15.85
N THR A 510 -0.19 -13.34 15.76
CA THR A 510 -0.83 -14.07 14.66
C THR A 510 -2.33 -14.21 14.86
N VAL A 511 -3.05 -14.43 13.75
CA VAL A 511 -4.49 -14.75 13.82
C VAL A 511 -4.74 -15.97 14.71
N ASP A 512 -3.92 -17.00 14.61
CA ASP A 512 -4.07 -18.23 15.40
C ASP A 512 -3.81 -18.00 16.89
N GLN A 513 -2.76 -17.24 17.24
CA GLN A 513 -2.46 -16.87 18.63
C GLN A 513 -3.62 -16.09 19.25
N HIS A 514 -4.17 -15.13 18.49
CA HIS A 514 -5.28 -14.31 18.95
C HIS A 514 -6.54 -15.14 19.17
N MET A 515 -6.92 -15.96 18.18
CA MET A 515 -8.07 -16.87 18.25
C MET A 515 -7.98 -17.82 19.46
N ALA A 516 -6.83 -18.46 19.66
CA ALA A 516 -6.61 -19.35 20.78
C ALA A 516 -6.82 -18.62 22.13
N ALA A 517 -6.33 -17.39 22.22
CA ALA A 517 -6.42 -16.60 23.46
C ALA A 517 -7.82 -16.05 23.76
N ILE A 518 -8.72 -15.96 22.77
CA ILE A 518 -10.15 -15.65 22.97
C ILE A 518 -11.04 -16.90 23.01
N GLY A 519 -10.44 -18.10 23.07
CA GLY A 519 -11.16 -19.37 23.14
C GLY A 519 -11.95 -19.68 21.88
N VAL A 520 -11.44 -19.30 20.71
CA VAL A 520 -12.04 -19.58 19.39
C VAL A 520 -11.13 -20.54 18.64
N CYS A 521 -11.70 -21.59 18.05
CA CYS A 521 -11.01 -22.51 17.17
C CYS A 521 -11.83 -22.73 15.89
N ASP A 522 -11.27 -23.45 14.92
CA ASP A 522 -11.90 -23.64 13.61
C ASP A 522 -13.20 -24.46 13.67
N ALA A 523 -13.39 -25.27 14.73
CA ALA A 523 -14.57 -26.12 14.92
C ALA A 523 -15.74 -25.42 15.64
N THR A 524 -15.51 -24.26 16.27
CA THR A 524 -16.52 -23.58 17.09
C THR A 524 -17.25 -22.55 16.25
N GLU A 525 -18.57 -22.67 16.08
CA GLU A 525 -19.35 -21.57 15.52
C GLU A 525 -19.56 -20.49 16.60
N VAL A 526 -19.08 -19.28 16.33
CA VAL A 526 -19.23 -18.13 17.24
C VAL A 526 -20.07 -17.08 16.53
N PRO A 527 -21.19 -16.63 17.12
CA PRO A 527 -22.00 -15.54 16.58
C PRO A 527 -21.15 -14.27 16.38
N PRO A 528 -21.32 -13.50 15.28
CA PRO A 528 -20.44 -12.36 15.00
C PRO A 528 -20.40 -11.32 16.11
N LYS A 529 -21.55 -11.00 16.73
CA LYS A 529 -21.62 -10.06 17.86
C LYS A 529 -20.81 -10.52 19.07
N GLU A 530 -20.84 -11.82 19.38
CA GLU A 530 -20.04 -12.39 20.46
C GLU A 530 -18.55 -12.36 20.13
N LEU A 531 -18.19 -12.70 18.89
CA LEU A 531 -16.80 -12.65 18.42
C LEU A 531 -16.24 -11.22 18.48
N ILE A 532 -17.02 -10.22 18.07
CA ILE A 532 -16.67 -8.79 18.16
C ILE A 532 -16.37 -8.41 19.62
N GLN A 533 -17.25 -8.80 20.56
CA GLN A 533 -17.07 -8.48 21.97
C GLN A 533 -15.80 -9.15 22.55
N ARG A 534 -15.57 -10.43 22.26
CA ARG A 534 -14.37 -11.15 22.71
C ARG A 534 -13.07 -10.51 22.20
N ILE A 535 -13.06 -10.10 20.92
CA ILE A 535 -11.91 -9.40 20.32
C ILE A 535 -11.74 -8.02 20.97
N PHE A 536 -12.83 -7.27 21.16
CA PHE A 536 -12.79 -5.95 21.81
C PHE A 536 -12.18 -6.04 23.21
N ASP A 537 -12.70 -6.93 24.06
CA ASP A 537 -12.22 -7.08 25.43
C ASP A 537 -10.74 -7.45 25.47
N ARG A 538 -10.29 -8.37 24.60
CA ARG A 538 -8.87 -8.73 24.50
C ARG A 538 -8.01 -7.55 24.04
N VAL A 539 -8.39 -6.85 22.97
CA VAL A 539 -7.63 -5.69 22.46
C VAL A 539 -7.55 -4.61 23.53
N PHE A 540 -8.67 -4.31 24.18
CA PHE A 540 -8.72 -3.33 25.25
C PHE A 540 -7.80 -3.72 26.41
N ASP A 541 -7.88 -4.94 26.92
CA ASP A 541 -7.11 -5.37 28.09
C ASP A 541 -5.61 -5.55 27.81
N THR A 542 -5.22 -5.90 26.58
CA THR A 542 -3.83 -6.24 26.26
C THR A 542 -3.06 -5.11 25.55
N ARG A 543 -3.75 -4.21 24.84
CA ARG A 543 -3.12 -3.14 24.04
C ARG A 543 -3.37 -1.75 24.60
N ILE A 544 -4.59 -1.48 25.05
CA ILE A 544 -5.02 -0.13 25.44
C ILE A 544 -4.82 0.10 26.94
N LYS A 545 -5.45 -0.73 27.75
CA LYS A 545 -5.46 -0.67 29.22
C LYS A 545 -4.05 -0.57 29.82
N PRO A 546 -3.05 -1.36 29.40
CA PRO A 546 -1.74 -1.34 30.05
C PRO A 546 -1.00 -0.01 29.91
N ILE A 547 -1.36 0.86 28.96
CA ILE A 547 -0.75 2.19 28.79
C ILE A 547 -1.28 3.16 29.84
N PHE A 548 -2.57 3.09 30.15
CA PHE A 548 -3.24 4.03 31.07
C PHE A 548 -3.19 3.58 32.54
N GLU A 549 -2.89 2.31 32.82
CA GLU A 549 -2.74 1.80 34.20
C GLU A 549 -1.37 2.08 34.82
N VAL A 550 -0.37 2.48 34.03
CA VAL A 550 0.93 2.87 34.58
C VAL A 550 0.75 4.17 35.36
N GLN A 551 1.09 4.15 36.66
CA GLN A 551 0.97 5.33 37.52
C GLN A 551 1.98 6.42 37.12
N GLU A 552 3.12 6.03 36.57
CA GLU A 552 4.14 6.93 36.04
C GLU A 552 3.96 7.16 34.54
N GLN A 553 4.57 8.22 34.01
CA GLN A 553 4.59 8.47 32.56
C GLN A 553 5.40 7.39 31.85
N TYR A 554 4.91 6.94 30.70
CA TYR A 554 5.57 5.92 29.91
C TYR A 554 6.90 6.45 29.39
N GLN A 555 7.99 5.74 29.68
CA GLN A 555 9.32 6.19 29.30
C GLN A 555 9.68 5.73 27.89
N MET A 556 10.35 6.59 27.15
CA MET A 556 10.90 6.23 25.85
C MET A 556 12.04 5.21 26.07
N ALA A 557 11.92 4.02 25.47
CA ALA A 557 12.92 2.97 25.57
C ALA A 557 14.24 3.43 24.95
N PRO A 558 15.42 2.87 25.32
CA PRO A 558 16.69 3.24 24.70
C PRO A 558 16.68 3.14 23.17
N GLU A 559 17.43 4.01 22.50
CA GLU A 559 17.43 4.11 21.03
C GLU A 559 17.72 2.78 20.32
N HIS A 560 18.71 2.02 20.79
CA HIS A 560 19.06 0.71 20.22
C HIS A 560 17.89 -0.30 20.29
N ILE A 561 17.04 -0.25 21.32
CA ILE A 561 15.85 -1.10 21.44
C ILE A 561 14.79 -0.68 20.41
N ARG A 562 14.51 0.62 20.30
CA ARG A 562 13.53 1.13 19.33
C ARG A 562 13.98 0.83 17.89
N LEU A 563 15.27 1.05 17.62
CA LEU A 563 15.90 0.74 16.33
C LEU A 563 15.77 -0.74 15.98
N LYS A 564 16.12 -1.62 16.92
CA LYS A 564 15.96 -3.07 16.78
C LYS A 564 14.51 -3.44 16.45
N ASN A 565 13.55 -2.94 17.24
CA ASN A 565 12.13 -3.27 17.07
C ASN A 565 11.60 -2.78 15.71
N ALA A 566 11.95 -1.56 15.32
CA ALA A 566 11.57 -1.00 14.02
C ALA A 566 12.17 -1.80 12.86
N PHE A 567 13.43 -2.17 12.96
CA PHE A 567 14.09 -2.96 11.92
C PHE A 567 13.54 -4.39 11.83
N ILE A 568 13.23 -5.04 12.96
CA ILE A 568 12.63 -6.38 12.96
C ILE A 568 11.25 -6.34 12.30
N ARG A 569 10.38 -5.39 12.65
CA ARG A 569 9.07 -5.23 11.99
C ARG A 569 9.22 -5.06 10.48
N TYR A 570 10.15 -4.20 10.05
CA TYR A 570 10.49 -4.02 8.65
C TYR A 570 10.94 -5.33 7.99
N LEU A 571 11.91 -6.01 8.60
CA LEU A 571 12.55 -7.18 8.03
C LEU A 571 11.58 -8.36 7.90
N VAL A 572 10.68 -8.54 8.88
CA VAL A 572 9.63 -9.58 8.84
C VAL A 572 8.81 -9.49 7.55
N GLY A 573 8.48 -8.28 7.09
CA GLY A 573 7.80 -8.07 5.80
C GLY A 573 8.67 -8.47 4.62
N GLN A 574 9.96 -8.13 4.64
CA GLN A 574 10.91 -8.47 3.57
C GLN A 574 11.15 -9.98 3.45
N MET A 575 11.00 -10.75 4.53
CA MET A 575 11.26 -12.20 4.52
C MET A 575 10.35 -12.98 3.53
N ILE A 576 9.25 -12.40 3.07
CA ILE A 576 8.34 -13.03 2.08
C ILE A 576 9.06 -13.38 0.79
N ILE A 577 10.09 -12.60 0.41
CA ILE A 577 10.82 -12.83 -0.84
C ILE A 577 11.41 -14.25 -0.85
N PHE A 578 11.88 -14.73 0.30
CA PHE A 578 12.49 -16.05 0.41
C PHE A 578 11.46 -17.18 0.35
N ALA A 579 10.21 -16.92 0.79
CA ALA A 579 9.11 -17.87 0.69
C ALA A 579 8.50 -17.94 -0.72
N ARG A 580 8.51 -16.81 -1.44
CA ARG A 580 8.05 -16.70 -2.83
C ARG A 580 8.99 -17.39 -3.82
N TYR A 581 10.30 -17.31 -3.56
CA TYR A 581 11.34 -17.92 -4.41
C TYR A 581 11.98 -19.14 -3.72
N ASP A 582 11.20 -19.90 -2.95
CA ASP A 582 11.68 -21.05 -2.17
C ASP A 582 12.32 -22.16 -3.02
N PHE A 583 11.99 -22.25 -4.31
CA PHE A 583 12.61 -23.18 -5.24
C PHE A 583 14.09 -22.88 -5.56
N LEU A 584 14.63 -21.75 -5.10
CA LEU A 584 16.06 -21.41 -5.21
C LEU A 584 16.81 -21.78 -3.94
N GLU A 585 17.97 -22.43 -4.08
CA GLU A 585 18.86 -22.72 -2.95
C GLU A 585 19.32 -21.42 -2.25
N GLU A 586 19.55 -20.36 -3.03
CA GLU A 586 19.95 -19.06 -2.51
C GLU A 586 18.92 -18.49 -1.54
N SER A 587 17.62 -18.73 -1.76
CA SER A 587 16.56 -18.24 -0.87
C SER A 587 16.72 -18.78 0.55
N HIS A 588 16.93 -20.09 0.68
CA HIS A 588 17.15 -20.72 1.99
C HIS A 588 18.44 -20.23 2.65
N ARG A 589 19.51 -20.12 1.87
CA ARG A 589 20.83 -19.69 2.38
C ARG A 589 20.80 -18.25 2.88
N TYR A 590 20.20 -17.32 2.15
CA TYR A 590 20.12 -15.91 2.54
C TYR A 590 19.13 -15.69 3.69
N ALA A 591 17.98 -16.39 3.71
CA ALA A 591 17.04 -16.34 4.82
C ALA A 591 17.69 -16.81 6.15
N ALA A 592 18.44 -17.92 6.10
CA ALA A 592 19.16 -18.44 7.27
C ALA A 592 20.24 -17.45 7.76
N LYS A 593 21.02 -16.87 6.84
CA LYS A 593 22.04 -15.86 7.17
C LYS A 593 21.42 -14.62 7.84
N LEU A 594 20.33 -14.09 7.30
CA LEU A 594 19.64 -12.92 7.88
C LEU A 594 19.07 -13.24 9.27
N THR A 595 18.42 -14.39 9.41
CA THR A 595 17.87 -14.84 10.70
C THR A 595 18.97 -14.98 11.75
N GLN A 596 20.08 -15.62 11.39
CA GLN A 596 21.24 -15.76 12.26
C GLN A 596 21.84 -14.41 12.62
N PHE A 597 22.01 -13.52 11.63
CA PHE A 597 22.55 -12.17 11.82
C PHE A 597 21.72 -11.39 12.85
N VAL A 598 20.38 -11.37 12.72
CA VAL A 598 19.51 -10.66 13.66
C VAL A 598 19.61 -11.28 15.06
N ARG A 599 19.55 -12.61 15.18
CA ARG A 599 19.64 -13.30 16.48
C ARG A 599 20.96 -13.01 17.20
N GLN A 600 22.08 -13.02 16.49
CA GLN A 600 23.40 -12.75 17.07
C GLN A 600 23.59 -11.29 17.50
N ASN A 601 22.80 -10.37 16.94
CA ASN A 601 22.95 -8.94 17.16
C ASN A 601 21.80 -8.30 17.94
N ALA A 602 20.81 -9.10 18.39
CA ALA A 602 19.57 -8.61 19.00
C ALA A 602 19.80 -7.68 20.19
N GLU A 603 20.85 -7.89 20.99
CA GLU A 603 21.13 -7.08 22.18
C GLU A 603 21.89 -5.77 21.89
N SER A 604 22.46 -5.62 20.70
CA SER A 604 23.34 -4.49 20.37
C SER A 604 23.10 -3.97 18.95
N PHE A 605 21.84 -3.71 18.59
CA PHE A 605 21.48 -3.26 17.25
C PHE A 605 21.90 -1.80 17.01
N THR A 606 22.57 -1.55 15.88
CA THR A 606 23.07 -0.23 15.45
C THR A 606 22.68 0.03 13.99
N GLU A 607 22.77 1.28 13.54
CA GLU A 607 22.51 1.64 12.14
C GLU A 607 23.44 0.88 11.16
N GLU A 608 24.70 0.69 11.53
CA GLU A 608 25.65 -0.11 10.73
C GLU A 608 25.17 -1.56 10.55
N LYS A 609 24.56 -2.14 11.59
CA LYS A 609 24.01 -3.50 11.54
C LYS A 609 22.73 -3.57 10.71
N VAL A 610 21.89 -2.53 10.75
CA VAL A 610 20.75 -2.36 9.84
C VAL A 610 21.24 -2.41 8.39
N GLU A 611 22.24 -1.59 8.05
CA GLU A 611 22.75 -1.50 6.69
C GLU A 611 23.48 -2.78 6.24
N ALA A 612 24.20 -3.46 7.15
CA ALA A 612 24.76 -4.78 6.87
C ALA A 612 23.70 -5.83 6.53
N ALA A 613 22.59 -5.88 7.29
CA ALA A 613 21.47 -6.79 7.02
C ALA A 613 20.77 -6.43 5.70
N ARG A 614 20.54 -5.14 5.42
CA ARG A 614 20.01 -4.69 4.13
C ARG A 614 20.94 -5.04 2.97
N GLY A 615 22.25 -4.97 3.17
CA GLY A 615 23.25 -5.40 2.21
C GLY A 615 23.15 -6.89 1.86
N LEU A 616 22.96 -7.76 2.86
CA LEU A 616 22.72 -9.19 2.65
C LEU A 616 21.43 -9.44 1.85
N TYR A 617 20.35 -8.76 2.21
CA TYR A 617 19.07 -8.85 1.51
C TYR A 617 19.15 -8.34 0.07
N ALA A 618 19.79 -7.18 -0.15
CA ALA A 618 19.97 -6.60 -1.48
C ALA A 618 20.81 -7.49 -2.41
N GLN A 619 21.80 -8.22 -1.89
CA GLN A 619 22.54 -9.21 -2.69
C GLN A 619 21.60 -10.30 -3.24
N PHE A 620 20.66 -10.79 -2.43
CA PHE A 620 19.67 -11.75 -2.90
C PHE A 620 18.75 -11.15 -3.97
N LEU A 621 18.28 -9.91 -3.79
CA LEU A 621 17.49 -9.23 -4.82
C LEU A 621 18.26 -9.06 -6.14
N ARG A 622 19.57 -8.80 -6.10
CA ARG A 622 20.39 -8.75 -7.31
C ARG A 622 20.44 -10.09 -8.02
N ILE A 623 20.52 -11.21 -7.29
CA ILE A 623 20.47 -12.56 -7.86
C ILE A 623 19.12 -12.78 -8.55
N LEU A 624 18.01 -12.39 -7.92
CA LEU A 624 16.68 -12.50 -8.55
C LEU A 624 16.58 -11.67 -9.83
N MET A 625 17.07 -10.43 -9.82
CA MET A 625 17.07 -9.55 -10.99
C MET A 625 17.94 -10.11 -12.12
N GLN A 626 19.16 -10.59 -11.81
CA GLN A 626 20.07 -11.22 -12.76
C GLN A 626 19.46 -12.49 -13.38
N LYS A 627 18.69 -13.26 -12.60
CA LYS A 627 17.96 -14.43 -13.09
C LYS A 627 16.66 -14.08 -13.84
N SER A 628 16.32 -12.80 -13.97
CA SER A 628 15.06 -12.30 -14.54
C SER A 628 13.80 -12.79 -13.80
N LEU A 629 13.92 -12.97 -12.48
CA LEU A 629 12.83 -13.39 -11.61
C LEU A 629 12.07 -12.22 -10.98
N ILE A 630 12.66 -11.03 -11.01
CA ILE A 630 12.05 -9.74 -10.67
C ILE A 630 12.49 -8.70 -11.71
N THR A 631 11.69 -7.66 -11.88
CA THR A 631 12.00 -6.55 -12.79
C THR A 631 12.93 -5.52 -12.13
N PRO A 632 13.49 -4.55 -12.88
CA PRO A 632 14.25 -3.45 -12.29
C PRO A 632 13.41 -2.59 -11.33
N ASP A 633 12.12 -2.38 -11.63
CA ASP A 633 11.20 -1.67 -10.73
C ASP A 633 10.97 -2.45 -9.44
N ASP A 634 10.77 -3.77 -9.54
CA ASP A 634 10.69 -4.63 -8.37
C ASP A 634 11.99 -4.60 -7.56
N TYR A 635 13.16 -4.58 -8.20
CA TYR A 635 14.42 -4.46 -7.48
C TYR A 635 14.49 -3.16 -6.65
N GLU A 636 14.23 -2.00 -7.26
CA GLU A 636 14.20 -0.69 -6.58
C GLU A 636 13.16 -0.66 -5.45
N VAL A 637 11.94 -1.13 -5.73
CA VAL A 637 10.86 -1.14 -4.74
C VAL A 637 11.18 -2.13 -3.63
N TYR A 638 11.60 -3.36 -3.91
CA TYR A 638 11.79 -4.44 -2.92
C TYR A 638 12.97 -4.20 -2.00
N GLN A 639 13.98 -3.42 -2.42
CA GLN A 639 15.03 -2.95 -1.52
C GLN A 639 14.47 -2.14 -0.35
N GLN A 640 13.40 -1.39 -0.61
CA GLN A 640 12.69 -0.64 0.41
C GLN A 640 11.58 -1.50 1.01
N ILE A 641 10.75 -2.15 0.19
CA ILE A 641 9.47 -2.72 0.56
C ILE A 641 9.13 -3.87 -0.40
N CYS A 642 9.18 -5.11 0.07
CA CYS A 642 8.70 -6.26 -0.70
C CYS A 642 7.22 -6.58 -0.36
N PRO A 643 6.28 -6.45 -1.32
CA PRO A 643 4.88 -6.60 -1.02
C PRO A 643 4.42 -8.03 -0.78
N LEU A 644 3.70 -8.24 0.34
CA LEU A 644 3.08 -9.52 0.66
C LEU A 644 1.90 -9.86 -0.26
N PHE A 645 1.19 -8.88 -0.80
CA PHE A 645 0.07 -9.08 -1.72
C PHE A 645 -0.09 -7.93 -2.70
N ASP A 646 -0.87 -8.19 -3.76
CA ASP A 646 -1.11 -7.22 -4.83
C ASP A 646 -1.92 -6.01 -4.31
N PRO A 647 -1.58 -4.78 -4.72
CA PRO A 647 -2.25 -3.60 -4.21
C PRO A 647 -3.74 -3.58 -4.58
N VAL A 648 -4.58 -3.31 -3.59
CA VAL A 648 -6.01 -3.05 -3.77
C VAL A 648 -6.25 -1.55 -3.56
N TYR A 649 -6.79 -0.89 -4.58
CA TYR A 649 -7.14 0.53 -4.53
C TYR A 649 -8.63 0.69 -4.24
N VAL A 650 -8.94 1.52 -3.25
CA VAL A 650 -10.31 1.91 -2.89
C VAL A 650 -10.48 3.42 -3.00
N PHE A 651 -11.73 3.86 -3.18
CA PHE A 651 -12.07 5.26 -3.42
C PHE A 651 -13.07 5.76 -2.38
N TYR A 652 -12.66 6.75 -1.58
CA TYR A 652 -13.42 7.27 -0.44
C TYR A 652 -14.26 8.52 -0.74
N ASP A 653 -14.10 9.11 -1.93
CA ASP A 653 -14.69 10.40 -2.31
C ASP A 653 -15.74 10.26 -3.44
N GLU A 654 -16.38 9.09 -3.55
CA GLU A 654 -17.49 8.88 -4.50
C GLU A 654 -18.82 9.47 -3.98
N LYS A 655 -19.83 9.51 -4.84
CA LYS A 655 -21.18 9.96 -4.47
C LYS A 655 -21.83 8.98 -3.47
N LYS A 656 -22.75 9.47 -2.63
CA LYS A 656 -23.34 8.66 -1.54
C LYS A 656 -24.05 7.39 -2.02
N ASP A 657 -24.68 7.43 -3.19
CA ASP A 657 -25.39 6.33 -3.84
C ASP A 657 -24.45 5.24 -4.39
N PHE A 658 -23.14 5.50 -4.46
CA PHE A 658 -22.13 4.50 -4.81
C PHE A 658 -21.92 3.46 -3.71
N TYR A 659 -22.11 3.83 -2.44
CA TYR A 659 -21.78 2.99 -1.30
C TYR A 659 -22.99 2.20 -0.82
N ALA A 660 -22.80 0.89 -0.63
CA ALA A 660 -23.77 0.04 0.06
C ALA A 660 -23.93 0.47 1.52
N GLN A 661 -25.02 0.07 2.18
CA GLN A 661 -25.17 0.36 3.61
C GLN A 661 -24.18 -0.47 4.42
N LEU A 662 -23.61 0.12 5.48
CA LEU A 662 -22.57 -0.53 6.30
C LEU A 662 -23.04 -1.88 6.87
N ALA A 663 -24.29 -1.95 7.34
CA ALA A 663 -24.87 -3.18 7.88
C ALA A 663 -24.99 -4.30 6.83
N GLU A 664 -25.24 -3.95 5.56
CA GLU A 664 -25.32 -4.92 4.45
C GLU A 664 -23.94 -5.51 4.15
N VAL A 665 -22.92 -4.64 4.05
CA VAL A 665 -21.53 -5.02 3.81
C VAL A 665 -21.00 -5.91 4.95
N GLN A 666 -21.31 -5.57 6.19
CA GLN A 666 -20.98 -6.39 7.36
C GLN A 666 -21.66 -7.76 7.30
N LYS A 667 -22.95 -7.80 6.97
CA LYS A 667 -23.71 -9.05 6.86
C LYS A 667 -23.10 -9.97 5.80
N GLU A 668 -22.76 -9.41 4.64
CA GLU A 668 -22.11 -10.13 3.54
C GLU A 668 -20.74 -10.67 3.96
N ILE A 669 -19.90 -9.82 4.55
CA ILE A 669 -18.50 -10.14 4.82
C ILE A 669 -18.35 -11.02 6.07
N LEU A 670 -19.09 -10.75 7.14
CA LEU A 670 -19.01 -11.50 8.39
C LEU A 670 -20.00 -12.67 8.43
N GLY A 671 -20.88 -12.83 7.44
CA GLY A 671 -21.74 -14.01 7.28
C GLY A 671 -22.98 -14.03 8.18
N GLY A 672 -23.74 -12.93 8.21
CA GLY A 672 -25.06 -12.85 8.84
C GLY A 672 -25.08 -12.75 10.37
N CYS A 673 -25.73 -11.70 10.90
CA CYS A 673 -26.36 -11.69 12.23
C CYS A 673 -27.86 -11.89 12.07
#